data_AF-A0A090MZX7-F1
#
_entry.id   AF-A0A090MZX7-F1
#
_cell.length_a   1.000
_cell.length_b   1.000
_cell.length_c   1.000
_cell.angle_alpha   90.00
_cell.angle_beta   90.00
_cell.angle_gamma   90.00
#
_symmetry.space_group_name_H-M   'P 1'
#
loop_
_entity.id
_entity.type
_entity.pdbx_description
1 polymer ?
#
loop_
_entity_poly.entity_id
_entity_poly.type
_entity_poly.pdbx_seq_one_letter_code
_entity_poly.pdbx_strand_id
1 'polypeptide(L)'
;MIQLKSVFYKFSNMLGHVHIVLRDLLSIRATKKVWKNIQEKLQLNDDFFIYNKAYPDENTYEFIDTAGEELGMTHNEILETLGEHFMEYVWKNGWKELLNSIAYDVFGFLNAVTSLHMFIDSLAFQNKVKGPSFYCESNKDGTIKMHYYSLRPNLEYLVKGIICKTSTLLYNIPLHVQLTDKSHDKNLNHCIFIIQPLEKNKKLQITYNTPVKTLRNEILLTLRDFVKIFPTHVCFNRNMFIEHCGIFLTQQLHISPTSPTKINDIFQIVTPLNTGLTFKGIMLHMNTIFILQFKKPFHRHIIASSNSQTKNQQHIFLKDTVKSLLTNQIYLNDYPLYDTQRNVILLNQSRACQQILNTKLKQTVNNLKQIAHELENVKIKTDNILYDTIPTQIATSIKDKLPIEAKEFTEASCLICDIPYFNIINNICSPKEVIGLMTDIFNTYESLILLYNSHKVVSFMDTYFIVCGVPDEQVNHAGNIMNLALGLLWQVKQFYVPVINLPILLRISIHSGPVVAGIIGSKRIRYCILGNTVNTTKTLLSHCEPGKIIVSNAAKLSAMKYSDDNFEFQIKGYIQICDKNATCTFYLEKNLNKSIDEITNIESNNLDSNKIHDGYSRLNSIADIKAWRSAEINSKKQESIVETLKQFQISNTLTSSAIQKIHALKKTLKEKVTNSNSSSAIDSDVITTSINNENTSTKESKICNIM
;
A
#
# COMPACT_ATOMS: atom_id res chain seq x y z
N MET A 1 -1.46 -10.29 69.69
CA MET A 1 -0.18 -11.00 69.42
C MET A 1 -0.31 -12.11 68.37
N ILE A 2 -1.16 -11.98 67.32
CA ILE A 2 -1.29 -12.99 66.24
C ILE A 2 -1.38 -12.36 64.81
N GLN A 3 -1.41 -11.02 64.65
CA GLN A 3 -1.61 -10.37 63.34
C GLN A 3 -0.38 -9.62 62.76
N LEU A 4 0.85 -10.07 63.06
CA LEU A 4 2.07 -9.47 62.48
C LEU A 4 2.97 -10.46 61.71
N LYS A 5 2.57 -11.72 61.53
CA LYS A 5 3.34 -12.72 60.75
C LYS A 5 3.06 -12.72 59.24
N SER A 6 2.03 -12.03 58.74
CA SER A 6 1.59 -12.12 57.33
C SER A 6 2.09 -11.00 56.39
N VAL A 7 2.93 -10.08 56.87
CA VAL A 7 3.40 -8.93 56.06
C VAL A 7 4.85 -9.09 55.57
N PHE A 8 5.61 -10.07 56.09
CA PHE A 8 7.05 -10.18 55.81
C PHE A 8 7.48 -11.26 54.79
N TYR A 9 6.57 -12.12 54.30
CA TYR A 9 6.86 -13.14 53.28
C TYR A 9 6.51 -12.73 51.84
N LYS A 10 6.18 -11.46 51.59
CA LYS A 10 5.44 -11.06 50.39
C LYS A 10 6.20 -11.02 49.05
N PHE A 11 7.46 -11.46 48.96
CA PHE A 11 8.22 -11.43 47.70
C PHE A 11 9.30 -12.52 47.57
N SER A 12 8.93 -13.79 47.39
CA SER A 12 9.82 -14.77 46.74
C SER A 12 9.01 -15.84 46.00
N ASN A 13 8.92 -15.68 44.67
CA ASN A 13 8.31 -16.66 43.76
C ASN A 13 9.40 -17.26 42.87
N MET A 14 9.47 -18.58 42.75
CA MET A 14 10.44 -19.28 41.92
C MET A 14 9.92 -19.39 40.47
N LEU A 15 10.81 -19.32 39.49
CA LEU A 15 10.38 -19.40 38.09
C LEU A 15 10.07 -20.84 37.70
N GLY A 16 9.03 -20.99 36.87
CA GLY A 16 8.62 -22.25 36.27
C GLY A 16 9.72 -22.95 35.45
N HIS A 17 10.80 -22.25 35.10
CA HIS A 17 11.98 -22.87 34.50
C HIS A 17 12.52 -24.04 35.35
N VAL A 18 12.63 -23.89 36.67
CA VAL A 18 13.12 -24.97 37.54
C VAL A 18 12.12 -26.14 37.57
N HIS A 19 10.82 -25.88 37.51
CA HIS A 19 9.79 -26.93 37.40
C HIS A 19 9.90 -27.70 36.08
N ILE A 20 10.25 -27.03 34.98
CA ILE A 20 10.49 -27.68 33.68
C ILE A 20 11.73 -28.57 33.76
N VAL A 21 12.81 -28.11 34.41
CA VAL A 21 14.02 -28.91 34.63
C VAL A 21 13.72 -30.13 35.51
N LEU A 22 12.94 -29.95 36.57
CA LEU A 22 12.55 -31.05 37.45
C LEU A 22 11.67 -32.07 36.71
N ARG A 23 10.74 -31.62 35.87
CA ARG A 23 9.97 -32.49 34.97
C ARG A 23 10.87 -33.26 34.00
N ASP A 24 11.87 -32.59 33.42
CA ASP A 24 12.82 -33.21 32.50
C ASP A 24 13.67 -34.29 33.21
N LEU A 25 14.15 -34.00 34.42
CA LEU A 25 14.83 -34.97 35.29
C LEU A 25 13.95 -36.19 35.56
N LEU A 26 12.68 -35.95 35.91
CA LEU A 26 11.71 -37.01 36.18
C LEU A 26 11.38 -37.80 34.91
N SER A 27 11.37 -37.18 33.73
CA SER A 27 11.16 -37.92 32.47
C SER A 27 12.30 -38.90 32.15
N ILE A 28 13.52 -38.61 32.61
CA ILE A 28 14.71 -39.43 32.38
C ILE A 28 14.83 -40.54 33.44
N ARG A 29 14.55 -40.22 34.71
CA ARG A 29 14.75 -41.14 35.84
C ARG A 29 13.48 -41.88 36.30
N ALA A 30 12.31 -41.29 36.12
CA ALA A 30 11.05 -41.85 36.61
C ALA A 30 10.31 -42.62 35.52
N THR A 31 9.66 -43.72 35.91
CA THR A 31 8.77 -44.46 35.01
C THR A 31 7.43 -43.72 34.83
N LYS A 32 6.69 -43.99 33.76
CA LYS A 32 5.35 -43.40 33.52
C LYS A 32 4.38 -43.57 34.70
N LYS A 33 4.56 -44.60 35.53
CA LYS A 33 3.76 -44.87 36.73
C LYS A 33 4.08 -43.89 37.87
N VAL A 34 5.37 -43.67 38.12
CA VAL A 34 5.85 -42.71 39.13
C VAL A 34 5.42 -41.29 38.76
N TRP A 35 5.50 -40.92 37.48
CA TRP A 35 5.03 -39.60 37.03
C TRP A 35 3.53 -39.39 37.27
N LYS A 36 2.68 -40.39 37.01
CA LYS A 36 1.24 -40.31 37.29
C LYS A 36 0.94 -40.17 38.79
N ASN A 37 1.63 -40.91 39.65
CA ASN A 37 1.49 -40.77 41.10
C ASN A 37 1.81 -39.35 41.57
N ILE A 38 2.88 -38.74 41.04
CA ILE A 38 3.27 -37.37 41.34
C ILE A 38 2.19 -36.37 40.88
N GLN A 39 1.64 -36.57 39.66
CA GLN A 39 0.55 -35.73 39.14
C GLN A 39 -0.72 -35.81 40.00
N GLU A 40 -1.08 -37.00 40.47
CA GLU A 40 -2.25 -37.24 41.32
C GLU A 40 -2.07 -36.65 42.73
N LYS A 41 -0.89 -36.80 43.34
CA LYS A 41 -0.57 -36.26 44.67
C LYS A 41 -0.57 -34.73 44.71
N LEU A 42 0.01 -34.09 43.69
CA LEU A 42 0.17 -32.64 43.62
C LEU A 42 -0.95 -31.91 42.87
N GLN A 43 -1.96 -32.63 42.35
CA GLN A 43 -3.05 -32.09 41.54
C GLN A 43 -2.55 -31.16 40.41
N LEU A 44 -1.49 -31.59 39.71
CA LEU A 44 -0.80 -30.76 38.72
C LEU A 44 -1.61 -30.66 37.42
N ASN A 45 -2.17 -29.49 37.14
CA ASN A 45 -2.73 -29.15 35.82
C ASN A 45 -1.61 -28.84 34.81
N ASP A 46 -1.88 -28.97 33.50
CA ASP A 46 -0.91 -28.67 32.42
C ASP A 46 -0.36 -27.21 32.49
N ASP A 47 -1.08 -26.30 33.13
CA ASP A 47 -0.69 -24.90 33.40
C ASP A 47 0.45 -24.72 34.44
N PHE A 48 0.96 -25.81 35.03
CA PHE A 48 2.03 -25.77 36.02
C PHE A 48 3.45 -25.66 35.42
N PHE A 49 3.62 -25.94 34.12
CA PHE A 49 4.93 -25.95 33.45
C PHE A 49 5.14 -24.76 32.50
N ILE A 50 4.77 -23.55 32.93
CA ILE A 50 4.97 -22.34 32.11
C ILE A 50 6.31 -21.70 32.44
N TYR A 51 7.20 -21.64 31.44
CA TYR A 51 8.58 -21.16 31.57
C TYR A 51 8.71 -19.79 32.24
N ASN A 52 7.87 -18.82 31.87
CA ASN A 52 7.92 -17.43 32.34
C ASN A 52 6.96 -17.10 33.51
N LYS A 53 6.33 -18.10 34.11
CA LYS A 53 5.42 -17.90 35.26
C LYS A 53 6.19 -18.09 36.57
N ALA A 54 5.93 -17.21 37.53
CA ALA A 54 6.51 -17.30 38.86
C ALA A 54 5.52 -18.01 39.80
N TYR A 55 5.97 -19.07 40.45
CA TYR A 55 5.19 -19.90 41.38
C TYR A 55 5.63 -19.63 42.82
N PRO A 56 4.76 -19.79 43.82
CA PRO A 56 5.15 -19.72 45.23
C PRO A 56 6.28 -20.72 45.53
N ASP A 57 7.25 -20.32 46.35
CA ASP A 57 8.37 -21.18 46.74
C ASP A 57 7.88 -22.46 47.45
N GLU A 58 6.77 -22.39 48.21
CA GLU A 58 6.11 -23.53 48.89
C GLU A 58 5.78 -24.67 47.92
N ASN A 59 5.14 -24.34 46.79
CA ASN A 59 4.78 -25.31 45.76
C ASN A 59 6.01 -25.99 45.14
N THR A 60 7.13 -25.26 45.09
CA THR A 60 8.39 -25.83 44.58
C THR A 60 8.94 -26.86 45.55
N TYR A 61 9.04 -26.50 46.83
CA TYR A 61 9.55 -27.40 47.85
C TYR A 61 8.69 -28.66 47.95
N GLU A 62 7.37 -28.50 47.96
CA GLU A 62 6.42 -29.62 47.95
C GLU A 62 6.62 -30.54 46.73
N PHE A 63 6.85 -29.95 45.55
CA PHE A 63 7.12 -30.73 44.34
C PHE A 63 8.45 -31.49 44.41
N ILE A 64 9.51 -30.86 44.93
CA ILE A 64 10.81 -31.51 45.13
C ILE A 64 10.71 -32.63 46.17
N ASP A 65 10.02 -32.40 47.28
CA ASP A 65 9.84 -33.38 48.36
C ASP A 65 9.06 -34.59 47.88
N THR A 66 7.92 -34.37 47.21
CA THR A 66 7.10 -35.44 46.64
C THR A 66 7.86 -36.25 45.58
N ALA A 67 8.67 -35.58 44.74
CA ALA A 67 9.52 -36.24 43.77
C ALA A 67 10.63 -37.08 44.45
N GLY A 68 11.18 -36.60 45.57
CA GLY A 68 12.19 -37.30 46.36
C GLY A 68 11.64 -38.58 46.99
N GLU A 69 10.46 -38.50 47.61
CA GLU A 69 9.77 -39.64 48.21
C GLU A 69 9.49 -40.75 47.19
N GLU A 70 8.98 -40.40 46.01
CA GLU A 70 8.65 -41.39 44.97
C GLU A 70 9.89 -42.00 44.29
N LEU A 71 11.01 -41.27 44.27
CA LEU A 71 12.29 -41.77 43.76
C LEU A 71 13.14 -42.49 44.82
N GLY A 72 12.72 -42.49 46.09
CA GLY A 72 13.46 -43.09 47.21
C GLY A 72 14.75 -42.35 47.56
N MET A 73 14.80 -41.04 47.31
CA MET A 73 15.95 -40.18 47.58
C MET A 73 15.67 -39.25 48.75
N THR A 74 16.69 -38.94 49.56
CA THR A 74 16.55 -37.91 50.59
C THR A 74 16.43 -36.51 49.97
N HIS A 75 15.85 -35.56 50.71
CA HIS A 75 15.70 -34.16 50.26
C HIS A 75 17.01 -33.55 49.74
N ASN A 76 18.14 -33.80 50.41
CA ASN A 76 19.44 -33.27 50.01
C ASN A 76 19.96 -33.92 48.72
N GLU A 77 19.77 -35.24 48.57
CA GLU A 77 20.21 -35.98 47.39
C GLU A 77 19.41 -35.61 46.15
N ILE A 78 18.09 -35.41 46.27
CA ILE A 78 17.29 -34.96 45.13
C ILE A 78 17.67 -33.53 44.72
N LEU A 79 17.94 -32.63 45.67
CA LEU A 79 18.42 -31.28 45.35
C LEU A 79 19.78 -31.29 44.65
N GLU A 80 20.73 -32.10 45.14
CA GLU A 80 22.05 -32.22 44.51
C GLU A 80 21.93 -32.76 43.08
N THR A 81 21.15 -33.81 42.87
CA THR A 81 20.94 -34.37 41.53
C THR A 81 20.13 -33.46 40.60
N LEU A 82 19.17 -32.71 41.14
CA LEU A 82 18.48 -31.65 40.42
C LEU A 82 19.46 -30.56 39.97
N GLY A 83 20.42 -30.18 40.81
CA GLY A 83 21.45 -29.20 40.49
C GLY A 83 22.39 -29.65 39.38
N GLU A 84 22.79 -30.93 39.41
CA GLU A 84 23.58 -31.51 38.33
C GLU A 84 22.80 -31.54 37.00
N HIS A 85 21.56 -32.04 37.03
CA HIS A 85 20.71 -32.08 35.85
C HIS A 85 20.37 -30.69 35.32
N PHE A 86 20.20 -29.71 36.20
CA PHE A 86 19.97 -28.32 35.83
C PHE A 86 21.09 -27.78 34.94
N MET A 87 22.36 -28.04 35.31
CA MET A 87 23.48 -27.61 34.48
C MET A 87 23.57 -28.36 33.16
N GLU A 88 23.25 -29.66 33.12
CA GLU A 88 23.18 -30.40 31.85
C GLU A 88 22.07 -29.87 30.93
N TYR A 89 20.91 -29.57 31.51
CA TYR A 89 19.77 -29.04 30.78
C TYR A 89 20.09 -27.66 30.18
N VAL A 90 20.66 -26.76 30.98
CA VAL A 90 21.09 -25.42 30.52
C VAL A 90 22.16 -25.55 29.42
N TRP A 91 23.11 -26.48 29.58
CA TRP A 91 24.14 -26.75 28.58
C TRP A 91 23.58 -27.26 27.25
N LYS A 92 22.60 -28.16 27.28
CA LYS A 92 21.92 -28.68 26.08
C LYS A 92 21.04 -27.64 25.41
N ASN A 93 20.41 -26.75 26.19
CA ASN A 93 19.42 -25.78 25.71
C ASN A 93 20.01 -24.42 25.32
N GLY A 94 21.13 -24.43 24.59
CA GLY A 94 21.65 -23.25 23.89
C GLY A 94 22.50 -22.28 24.72
N TRP A 95 22.70 -22.51 26.03
CA TRP A 95 23.53 -21.64 26.88
C TRP A 95 25.01 -22.05 26.93
N LYS A 96 25.39 -23.12 26.22
CA LYS A 96 26.75 -23.67 26.18
C LYS A 96 27.82 -22.62 25.85
N GLU A 97 27.62 -21.84 24.80
CA GLU A 97 28.61 -20.85 24.34
C GLU A 97 28.80 -19.74 25.37
N LEU A 98 27.72 -19.27 25.98
CA LEU A 98 27.79 -18.26 27.04
C LEU A 98 28.56 -18.79 28.24
N LEU A 99 28.22 -19.96 28.75
CA LEU A 99 28.89 -20.56 29.92
C LEU A 99 30.39 -20.79 29.71
N ASN A 100 30.79 -21.21 28.50
CA ASN A 100 32.21 -21.36 28.15
C ASN A 100 32.98 -20.04 28.08
N SER A 101 32.30 -18.93 27.80
CA SER A 101 32.93 -17.62 27.60
C SER A 101 33.17 -16.82 28.90
N ILE A 102 32.62 -17.28 30.03
CA ILE A 102 32.61 -16.51 31.28
C ILE A 102 34.00 -16.42 31.93
N ALA A 103 34.71 -17.53 32.04
CA ALA A 103 36.00 -17.58 32.71
C ALA A 103 36.85 -18.76 32.22
N TYR A 104 38.17 -18.65 32.43
CA TYR A 104 39.13 -19.70 32.10
C TYR A 104 39.31 -20.75 33.22
N ASP A 105 38.89 -20.42 34.45
CA ASP A 105 39.05 -21.27 35.63
C ASP A 105 37.79 -21.28 36.52
N VAL A 106 37.75 -22.25 37.43
CA VAL A 106 36.62 -22.44 38.36
C VAL A 106 36.46 -21.22 39.28
N PHE A 107 37.57 -20.65 39.76
CA PHE A 107 37.55 -19.46 40.62
C PHE A 107 36.96 -18.23 39.91
N GLY A 108 37.41 -17.93 38.70
CA GLY A 108 36.88 -16.84 37.89
C GLY A 108 35.41 -17.04 37.55
N PHE A 109 35.02 -18.27 37.24
CA PHE A 109 33.63 -18.61 36.95
C PHE A 109 32.73 -18.30 38.15
N LEU A 110 33.03 -18.84 39.33
CA LEU A 110 32.20 -18.68 40.52
C LEU A 110 32.05 -17.21 40.94
N ASN A 111 33.09 -16.39 40.76
CA ASN A 111 32.99 -14.95 41.00
C ASN A 111 32.13 -14.22 39.94
N ALA A 112 32.14 -14.68 38.69
CA ALA A 112 31.37 -14.10 37.60
C ALA A 112 29.90 -14.56 37.56
N VAL A 113 29.54 -15.68 38.21
CA VAL A 113 28.15 -16.22 38.23
C VAL A 113 27.13 -15.18 38.70
N THR A 114 27.47 -14.37 39.71
CA THR A 114 26.58 -13.31 40.20
C THR A 114 26.26 -12.28 39.11
N SER A 115 27.27 -11.89 38.32
CA SER A 115 27.11 -10.96 37.21
C SER A 115 26.33 -11.59 36.05
N LEU A 116 26.55 -12.88 35.78
CA LEU A 116 25.77 -13.64 34.80
C LEU A 116 24.29 -13.70 35.18
N HIS A 117 23.96 -13.99 36.44
CA HIS A 117 22.58 -14.03 36.91
C HIS A 117 21.87 -12.68 36.71
N MET A 118 22.53 -11.57 37.04
CA MET A 118 22.01 -10.23 36.80
C MET A 118 21.77 -9.96 35.31
N PHE A 119 22.71 -10.39 34.44
CA PHE A 119 22.57 -10.26 33.00
C PHE A 119 21.36 -11.07 32.48
N ILE A 120 21.24 -12.34 32.86
CA ILE A 120 20.15 -13.23 32.45
C ILE A 120 18.80 -12.71 32.97
N ASP A 121 18.73 -12.26 34.22
CA ASP A 121 17.50 -11.69 34.79
C ASP A 121 17.04 -10.45 34.01
N SER A 122 17.97 -9.56 33.67
CA SER A 122 17.66 -8.35 32.90
C SER A 122 17.21 -8.65 31.46
N LEU A 123 17.81 -9.64 30.81
CA LEU A 123 17.60 -9.93 29.39
C LEU A 123 16.41 -10.86 29.16
N ALA A 124 16.33 -11.96 29.92
CA ALA A 124 15.35 -13.02 29.70
C ALA A 124 14.10 -12.89 30.59
N PHE A 125 14.24 -12.36 31.80
CA PHE A 125 13.20 -12.46 32.83
C PHE A 125 12.65 -11.11 33.33
N GLN A 126 13.07 -9.99 32.73
CA GLN A 126 12.53 -8.65 33.00
C GLN A 126 12.61 -8.23 34.49
N ASN A 127 13.72 -8.53 35.16
CA ASN A 127 13.97 -8.22 36.57
C ASN A 127 13.00 -8.89 37.56
N LYS A 128 12.43 -10.03 37.18
CA LYS A 128 11.51 -10.81 38.04
C LYS A 128 12.26 -11.82 38.91
N VAL A 129 13.54 -12.07 38.66
CA VAL A 129 14.34 -13.08 39.36
C VAL A 129 15.30 -12.39 40.32
N LYS A 130 15.18 -12.66 41.61
CA LYS A 130 16.23 -12.33 42.57
C LYS A 130 17.18 -13.52 42.68
N GLY A 131 18.26 -13.48 41.90
CA GLY A 131 19.31 -14.50 41.93
C GLY A 131 20.12 -14.46 43.23
N PRO A 132 20.74 -15.58 43.63
CA PRO A 132 21.69 -15.61 44.74
C PRO A 132 22.99 -14.86 44.38
N SER A 133 23.75 -14.45 45.39
CA SER A 133 25.08 -13.86 45.20
C SER A 133 26.19 -14.76 45.72
N PHE A 134 27.26 -14.85 44.93
CA PHE A 134 28.43 -15.66 45.15
C PHE A 134 29.66 -14.78 45.34
N TYR A 135 30.49 -15.13 46.31
CA TYR A 135 31.77 -14.51 46.57
C TYR A 135 32.80 -15.59 46.93
N CYS A 136 33.95 -15.62 46.26
CA CYS A 136 34.98 -16.63 46.48
C CYS A 136 36.29 -16.02 46.96
N GLU A 137 36.88 -16.64 47.99
CA GLU A 137 38.23 -16.35 48.49
C GLU A 137 39.14 -17.55 48.18
N SER A 138 40.35 -17.28 47.70
CA SER A 138 41.36 -18.34 47.55
C SER A 138 42.19 -18.44 48.82
N ASN A 139 42.28 -19.64 49.38
CA ASN A 139 43.19 -19.93 50.47
C ASN A 139 44.60 -20.23 49.94
N LYS A 140 45.62 -20.06 50.79
CA LYS A 140 47.02 -20.36 50.45
C LYS A 140 47.26 -21.82 50.08
N ASP A 141 46.39 -22.72 50.55
CA ASP A 141 46.46 -24.16 50.31
C ASP A 141 45.87 -24.57 48.94
N GLY A 142 45.42 -23.62 48.12
CA GLY A 142 44.80 -23.88 46.81
C GLY A 142 43.33 -24.29 46.88
N THR A 143 42.72 -24.25 48.07
CA THR A 143 41.30 -24.48 48.29
C THR A 143 40.50 -23.18 48.11
N ILE A 144 39.28 -23.28 47.60
CA ILE A 144 38.40 -22.12 47.43
C ILE A 144 37.37 -22.10 48.54
N LYS A 145 37.26 -20.98 49.24
CA LYS A 145 36.20 -20.69 50.19
C LYS A 145 35.13 -19.86 49.51
N MET A 146 33.97 -20.46 49.26
CA MET A 146 32.85 -19.81 48.59
C MET A 146 31.78 -19.42 49.61
N HIS A 147 31.41 -18.14 49.59
CA HIS A 147 30.30 -17.56 50.31
C HIS A 147 29.08 -17.50 49.39
N TYR A 148 28.01 -18.17 49.81
CA TYR A 148 26.73 -18.19 49.12
C TYR A 148 25.70 -17.43 49.94
N TYR A 149 25.12 -16.38 49.35
CA TYR A 149 24.05 -15.59 49.95
C TYR A 149 22.76 -15.77 49.16
N SER A 150 21.68 -16.11 49.86
CA SER A 150 20.36 -16.30 49.26
C SER A 150 19.26 -15.76 50.16
N LEU A 151 18.21 -15.22 49.55
CA LEU A 151 16.96 -14.89 50.25
C LEU A 151 16.16 -16.15 50.60
N ARG A 152 16.37 -17.24 49.85
CA ARG A 152 15.68 -18.52 50.01
C ARG A 152 16.48 -19.49 50.88
N PRO A 153 15.87 -20.12 51.89
CA PRO A 153 16.54 -21.14 52.71
C PRO A 153 16.60 -22.48 51.96
N ASN A 154 17.43 -23.41 52.43
CA ASN A 154 17.42 -24.83 52.04
C ASN A 154 17.72 -25.16 50.57
N LEU A 155 18.42 -24.28 49.83
CA LEU A 155 18.85 -24.53 48.45
C LEU A 155 20.36 -24.80 48.32
N GLU A 156 21.07 -24.99 49.43
CA GLU A 156 22.51 -25.21 49.46
C GLU A 156 22.97 -26.46 48.68
N TYR A 157 22.21 -27.56 48.76
CA TYR A 157 22.56 -28.81 48.06
C TYR A 157 22.32 -28.71 46.55
N LEU A 158 21.35 -27.89 46.11
CA LEU A 158 21.17 -27.56 44.70
C LEU A 158 22.42 -26.87 44.14
N VAL A 159 22.94 -25.89 44.88
CA VAL A 159 24.17 -25.16 44.51
C VAL A 159 25.37 -26.09 44.49
N LYS A 160 25.48 -27.01 45.46
CA LYS A 160 26.53 -28.04 45.48
C LYS A 160 26.54 -28.86 44.19
N GLY A 161 25.39 -29.39 43.77
CA GLY A 161 25.23 -30.15 42.52
C GLY A 161 25.59 -29.33 41.28
N ILE A 162 25.12 -28.08 41.23
CA ILE A 162 25.45 -27.14 40.14
C ILE A 162 26.97 -26.96 40.01
N ILE A 163 27.68 -26.71 41.13
CA ILE A 163 29.13 -26.46 41.11
C ILE A 163 29.91 -27.70 40.67
N CYS A 164 29.59 -28.87 41.24
CA CYS A 164 30.22 -30.13 40.86
C CYS A 164 30.06 -30.41 39.36
N LYS A 165 28.84 -30.24 38.85
CA LYS A 165 28.57 -30.50 37.44
C LYS A 165 29.18 -29.46 36.51
N THR A 166 29.15 -28.19 36.91
CA THR A 166 29.78 -27.12 36.12
C THR A 166 31.27 -27.34 35.96
N SER A 167 31.97 -27.72 37.03
CA SER A 167 33.41 -27.95 36.98
C SER A 167 33.79 -29.16 36.12
N THR A 168 32.99 -30.22 36.16
CA THR A 168 33.19 -31.40 35.32
C THR A 168 32.87 -31.12 33.86
N LEU A 169 31.79 -30.38 33.55
CA LEU A 169 31.38 -30.06 32.18
C LEU A 169 32.28 -29.01 31.50
N LEU A 170 32.64 -27.93 32.21
CA LEU A 170 33.40 -26.81 31.63
C LEU A 170 34.91 -27.05 31.65
N TYR A 171 35.44 -27.56 32.77
CA TYR A 171 36.87 -27.57 33.04
C TYR A 171 37.48 -28.98 33.14
N ASN A 172 36.67 -30.03 33.08
CA ASN A 172 37.09 -31.42 33.31
C ASN A 172 37.84 -31.62 34.65
N ILE A 173 37.39 -30.91 35.68
CA ILE A 173 37.94 -31.02 37.04
C ILE A 173 36.84 -31.55 37.97
N PRO A 174 36.94 -32.79 38.46
CA PRO A 174 36.04 -33.29 39.49
C PRO A 174 36.34 -32.58 40.83
N LEU A 175 35.30 -32.13 41.51
CA LEU A 175 35.40 -31.36 42.76
C LEU A 175 34.82 -32.13 43.94
N HIS A 176 35.42 -31.90 45.10
CA HIS A 176 34.86 -32.21 46.41
C HIS A 176 34.38 -30.91 47.06
N VAL A 177 33.07 -30.80 47.28
CA VAL A 177 32.44 -29.60 47.86
C VAL A 177 31.87 -29.95 49.23
N GLN A 178 32.41 -29.35 50.29
CA GLN A 178 31.93 -29.49 51.67
C GLN A 178 31.27 -28.22 52.16
N LEU A 179 30.14 -28.37 52.85
CA LEU A 179 29.46 -27.28 53.53
C LEU A 179 29.99 -27.19 54.97
N THR A 180 30.61 -26.06 55.34
CA THR A 180 31.25 -25.90 56.66
C THR A 180 30.40 -25.12 57.63
N ASP A 181 29.81 -24.00 57.20
CA ASP A 181 29.01 -23.14 58.06
C ASP A 181 27.69 -22.78 57.41
N LYS A 182 26.64 -22.74 58.24
CA LYS A 182 25.32 -22.18 57.92
C LYS A 182 24.98 -21.10 58.93
N SER A 183 24.72 -19.89 58.45
CA SER A 183 24.21 -18.80 59.27
C SER A 183 22.90 -18.27 58.69
N HIS A 184 21.92 -18.11 59.57
CA HIS A 184 20.60 -17.56 59.25
C HIS A 184 20.47 -16.21 59.94
N ASP A 185 20.87 -15.14 59.25
CA ASP A 185 20.52 -13.79 59.67
C ASP A 185 19.08 -13.51 59.20
N LYS A 186 18.30 -12.75 59.99
CA LYS A 186 16.83 -12.64 59.93
C LYS A 186 16.17 -12.51 58.55
N ASN A 187 16.89 -12.12 57.49
CA ASN A 187 16.40 -12.02 56.10
C ASN A 187 17.36 -12.57 55.01
N LEU A 188 18.53 -13.12 55.35
CA LEU A 188 19.57 -13.54 54.41
C LEU A 188 20.26 -14.82 54.92
N ASN A 189 20.20 -15.87 54.11
CA ASN A 189 20.86 -17.13 54.40
C ASN A 189 22.27 -17.07 53.83
N HIS A 190 23.26 -17.33 54.68
CA HIS A 190 24.66 -17.36 54.32
C HIS A 190 25.25 -18.74 54.60
N CYS A 191 25.68 -19.40 53.53
CA CYS A 191 26.36 -20.70 53.58
C CYS A 191 27.81 -20.53 53.13
N ILE A 192 28.72 -21.23 53.80
CA ILE A 192 30.14 -21.28 53.43
C ILE A 192 30.47 -22.68 52.93
N PHE A 193 30.99 -22.75 51.71
CA PHE A 193 31.46 -23.98 51.10
C PHE A 193 32.98 -23.96 50.97
N ILE A 194 33.61 -25.10 51.26
CA ILE A 194 35.01 -25.36 50.93
C ILE A 194 35.06 -26.26 49.71
N ILE A 195 35.72 -25.80 48.66
CA ILE A 195 35.83 -26.47 47.37
C ILE A 195 37.28 -26.90 47.17
N GLN A 196 37.47 -28.18 46.89
CA GLN A 196 38.77 -28.81 46.65
C GLN A 196 38.72 -29.70 45.41
N PRO A 197 39.79 -29.79 44.61
CA PRO A 197 39.83 -30.75 43.50
C PRO A 197 39.98 -32.18 44.04
N LEU A 198 39.31 -33.16 43.41
CA LEU A 198 39.52 -34.58 43.74
C LEU A 198 40.96 -35.02 43.39
N GLU A 199 41.48 -34.48 42.30
CA GLU A 199 42.86 -34.71 41.85
C GLU A 199 43.79 -33.61 42.40
N LYS A 200 44.71 -33.95 43.29
CA LYS A 200 45.64 -33.00 43.92
C LYS A 200 46.53 -32.22 42.94
N ASN A 201 46.70 -32.71 41.71
CA ASN A 201 47.57 -32.10 40.69
C ASN A 201 46.88 -30.96 39.90
N LYS A 202 45.55 -30.85 39.96
CA LYS A 202 44.79 -29.82 39.24
C LYS A 202 44.59 -28.58 40.12
N LYS A 203 44.95 -27.40 39.61
CA LYS A 203 44.71 -26.13 40.29
C LYS A 203 43.33 -25.57 39.93
N LEU A 204 42.62 -25.04 40.92
CA LEU A 204 41.29 -24.42 40.73
C LEU A 204 41.34 -22.94 40.31
N GLN A 205 42.51 -22.32 40.44
CA GLN A 205 42.78 -20.95 40.04
C GLN A 205 44.05 -20.90 39.19
N ILE A 206 43.99 -20.16 38.08
CA ILE A 206 45.17 -19.87 37.27
C ILE A 206 45.98 -18.81 38.01
N THR A 207 47.18 -19.20 38.46
CA THR A 207 48.18 -18.26 38.98
C THR A 207 48.95 -17.68 37.80
N TYR A 208 48.70 -16.42 37.48
CA TYR A 208 49.54 -15.70 36.52
C TYR A 208 50.91 -15.47 37.16
N ASN A 209 51.84 -16.39 36.94
CA ASN A 209 53.26 -16.10 37.10
C ASN A 209 53.63 -15.15 35.95
N THR A 210 53.35 -13.87 36.11
CA THR A 210 53.94 -12.86 35.25
C THR A 210 55.46 -12.98 35.42
N PRO A 211 56.25 -13.06 34.33
CA PRO A 211 57.70 -13.04 34.42
C PRO A 211 58.14 -11.60 34.71
N VAL A 212 57.73 -11.03 35.84
CA VAL A 212 58.20 -9.72 36.25
C VAL A 212 59.49 -9.93 37.04
N LYS A 213 60.60 -9.84 36.34
CA LYS A 213 61.87 -9.43 36.96
C LYS A 213 61.59 -8.16 37.78
N THR A 214 61.58 -8.29 39.10
CA THR A 214 61.76 -7.20 40.07
C THR A 214 61.02 -5.89 39.71
N LEU A 215 59.69 -5.86 39.88
CA LEU A 215 58.99 -4.58 40.05
C LEU A 215 59.52 -3.95 41.34
N ARG A 216 60.33 -2.90 41.21
CA ARG A 216 60.59 -1.98 42.32
C ARG A 216 59.23 -1.49 42.82
N ASN A 217 59.04 -1.42 44.13
CA ASN A 217 57.82 -0.92 44.79
C ASN A 217 57.63 0.60 44.59
N GLU A 218 57.69 1.09 43.35
CA GLU A 218 57.39 2.48 43.00
C GLU A 218 56.07 2.50 42.24
N ILE A 219 55.07 3.18 42.83
CA ILE A 219 53.77 3.37 42.21
C ILE A 219 53.96 4.27 40.97
N LEU A 220 53.84 3.68 39.78
CA LEU A 220 54.07 4.36 38.49
C LEU A 220 53.05 5.46 38.15
N LEU A 221 51.90 5.50 38.84
CA LEU A 221 50.80 6.41 38.54
C LEU A 221 50.56 7.38 39.70
N THR A 222 50.57 8.69 39.44
CA THR A 222 50.21 9.69 40.46
C THR A 222 48.70 9.74 40.67
N LEU A 223 48.24 10.13 41.86
CA LEU A 223 46.81 10.29 42.16
C LEU A 223 46.15 11.33 41.24
N ARG A 224 46.89 12.36 40.81
CA ARG A 224 46.40 13.37 39.84
C ARG A 224 46.12 12.76 38.48
N ASP A 225 46.98 11.86 38.02
CA ASP A 225 46.81 11.17 36.75
C ASP A 225 45.64 10.19 36.82
N PHE A 226 45.51 9.44 37.93
CA PHE A 226 44.37 8.55 38.16
C PHE A 226 43.02 9.29 38.11
N VAL A 227 42.95 10.44 38.79
CA VAL A 227 41.73 11.27 38.88
C VAL A 227 41.35 11.89 37.52
N LYS A 228 42.33 12.17 36.66
CA LYS A 228 42.12 12.61 35.28
C LYS A 228 41.70 11.48 34.36
N ILE A 229 42.35 10.32 34.49
CA ILE A 229 42.05 9.16 33.66
C ILE A 229 40.59 8.79 33.92
N PHE A 230 40.21 8.51 35.17
CA PHE A 230 38.85 8.08 35.53
C PHE A 230 37.98 9.26 36.05
N PRO A 231 37.24 9.99 35.21
CA PRO A 231 36.50 11.18 35.64
C PRO A 231 35.32 10.89 36.58
N THR A 232 34.79 9.66 36.59
CA THR A 232 33.56 9.27 37.30
C THR A 232 33.79 8.34 38.50
N HIS A 233 35.04 8.09 38.91
CA HIS A 233 35.32 7.20 40.05
C HIS A 233 35.05 7.88 41.41
N VAL A 234 34.78 7.06 42.44
CA VAL A 234 34.61 7.49 43.84
C VAL A 234 35.37 6.51 44.74
N CYS A 235 36.21 7.03 45.63
CA CYS A 235 36.88 6.25 46.66
C CYS A 235 36.47 6.74 48.06
N PHE A 236 36.20 5.82 48.98
CA PHE A 236 35.73 6.12 50.32
C PHE A 236 36.22 5.10 51.35
N ASN A 237 36.28 5.52 52.61
CA ASN A 237 36.75 4.68 53.72
C ASN A 237 35.63 3.84 54.36
N ARG A 238 35.99 3.02 55.37
CA ARG A 238 35.04 2.17 56.12
C ARG A 238 33.90 2.95 56.80
N ASN A 239 34.13 4.22 57.09
CA ASN A 239 33.14 5.12 57.69
C ASN A 239 32.27 5.83 56.65
N MET A 240 32.36 5.43 55.37
CA MET A 240 31.61 5.97 54.24
C MET A 240 31.94 7.43 53.91
N PHE A 241 33.11 7.93 54.33
CA PHE A 241 33.62 9.24 53.93
C PHE A 241 34.42 9.13 52.64
N ILE A 242 34.16 10.05 51.72
CA ILE A 242 34.87 10.14 50.44
C ILE A 242 36.30 10.62 50.69
N GLU A 243 37.28 9.87 50.18
CA GLU A 243 38.71 10.22 50.24
C GLU A 243 39.16 10.96 48.98
N HIS A 244 38.75 10.47 47.80
CA HIS A 244 39.00 11.12 46.52
C HIS A 244 37.95 10.73 45.48
N CYS A 245 37.74 11.60 44.49
CA CYS A 245 36.78 11.43 43.39
C CYS A 245 37.37 11.89 42.07
N GLY A 246 36.78 11.40 40.97
CA GLY A 246 37.12 11.83 39.61
C GLY A 246 36.74 13.28 39.32
N ILE A 247 37.45 13.90 38.37
CA ILE A 247 37.32 15.33 38.04
C ILE A 247 35.88 15.74 37.72
N PHE A 248 35.16 14.93 36.97
CA PHE A 248 33.78 15.23 36.58
C PHE A 248 32.88 15.31 37.81
N LEU A 249 33.00 14.35 38.74
CA LEU A 249 32.23 14.35 39.97
C LEU A 249 32.61 15.52 40.89
N THR A 250 33.89 15.82 41.02
CA THR A 250 34.35 16.97 41.83
C THR A 250 33.80 18.30 41.31
N GLN A 251 33.77 18.49 39.99
CA GLN A 251 33.21 19.69 39.35
C GLN A 251 31.69 19.80 39.54
N GLN A 252 30.97 18.68 39.44
CA GLN A 252 29.51 18.66 39.52
C GLN A 252 28.96 18.74 40.95
N LEU A 253 29.70 18.23 41.93
CA LEU A 253 29.24 18.06 43.31
C LEU A 253 29.80 19.09 44.30
N HIS A 254 30.68 19.99 43.87
CA HIS A 254 31.39 20.96 44.72
C HIS A 254 31.96 20.34 46.01
N ILE A 255 32.52 19.12 45.91
CA ILE A 255 33.15 18.46 47.05
C ILE A 255 34.41 19.26 47.38
N SER A 256 34.37 20.02 48.47
CA SER A 256 35.54 20.77 48.95
C SER A 256 36.52 19.80 49.62
N PRO A 257 37.83 19.92 49.39
CA PRO A 257 38.83 19.10 50.08
C PRO A 257 38.88 19.37 51.60
N THR A 258 38.18 20.41 52.06
CA THR A 258 38.18 20.90 53.43
C THR A 258 37.05 20.34 54.30
N SER A 259 36.03 19.69 53.72
CA SER A 259 34.91 19.12 54.50
C SER A 259 34.71 17.63 54.19
N PRO A 260 34.72 16.75 55.22
CA PRO A 260 34.51 15.32 55.01
C PRO A 260 33.06 15.07 54.62
N THR A 261 32.83 14.71 53.36
CA THR A 261 31.49 14.40 52.82
C THR A 261 31.22 12.90 52.90
N LYS A 262 30.01 12.53 53.36
CA LYS A 262 29.58 11.14 53.34
C LYS A 262 29.00 10.80 51.98
N ILE A 263 29.33 9.63 51.45
CA ILE A 263 28.80 9.14 50.18
C ILE A 263 27.26 9.03 50.19
N ASN A 264 26.67 8.72 51.35
CA ASN A 264 25.22 8.62 51.54
C ASN A 264 24.48 9.94 51.38
N ASP A 265 25.15 11.09 51.50
CA ASP A 265 24.51 12.40 51.34
C ASP A 265 24.34 12.75 49.85
N ILE A 266 25.19 12.16 49.00
CA ILE A 266 25.27 12.43 47.56
C ILE A 266 24.52 11.36 46.76
N PHE A 267 24.76 10.09 47.11
CA PHE A 267 24.30 8.94 46.34
C PHE A 267 23.22 8.15 47.08
N GLN A 268 22.36 7.54 46.29
CA GLN A 268 21.43 6.50 46.71
C GLN A 268 21.68 5.24 45.88
N ILE A 269 21.77 4.08 46.52
CA ILE A 269 21.82 2.79 45.80
C ILE A 269 20.47 2.54 45.15
N VAL A 270 20.51 2.23 43.85
CA VAL A 270 19.37 1.72 43.06
C VAL A 270 19.49 0.20 42.92
N THR A 271 20.70 -0.31 42.78
CA THR A 271 20.97 -1.75 42.64
C THR A 271 22.22 -2.11 43.43
N PRO A 272 22.19 -3.18 44.25
CA PRO A 272 21.06 -4.09 44.53
C PRO A 272 19.93 -3.47 45.38
N LEU A 273 18.70 -3.96 45.22
CA LEU A 273 17.52 -3.49 45.96
C LEU A 273 17.60 -3.95 47.43
N ASN A 274 17.24 -3.08 48.37
CA ASN A 274 17.21 -3.31 49.83
C ASN A 274 18.56 -3.41 50.56
N THR A 275 19.68 -3.14 49.89
CA THR A 275 20.96 -2.94 50.56
C THR A 275 21.14 -1.46 50.86
N GLY A 276 21.08 -1.08 52.15
CA GLY A 276 21.51 0.25 52.53
C GLY A 276 22.98 0.48 52.14
N LEU A 277 23.31 1.69 51.69
CA LEU A 277 24.69 2.08 51.35
C LEU A 277 25.54 2.09 52.64
N THR A 278 26.06 0.92 52.99
CA THR A 278 26.84 0.63 54.19
C THR A 278 28.02 -0.24 53.79
N PHE A 279 29.15 -0.10 54.49
CA PHE A 279 30.36 -0.87 54.17
C PHE A 279 30.12 -2.39 54.22
N LYS A 280 29.40 -2.87 55.24
CA LYS A 280 29.02 -4.29 55.36
C LYS A 280 28.11 -4.73 54.20
N GLY A 281 27.15 -3.90 53.79
CA GLY A 281 26.26 -4.19 52.66
C GLY A 281 26.99 -4.30 51.32
N ILE A 282 27.97 -3.43 51.07
CA ILE A 282 28.80 -3.49 49.86
C ILE A 282 29.66 -4.75 49.87
N MET A 283 30.27 -5.09 51.02
CA MET A 283 31.10 -6.28 51.16
C MET A 283 30.32 -7.59 50.92
N LEU A 284 29.03 -7.64 51.27
CA LEU A 284 28.17 -8.80 51.00
C LEU A 284 27.90 -8.99 49.50
N HIS A 285 28.00 -7.93 48.70
CA HIS A 285 27.62 -7.92 47.30
C HIS A 285 28.75 -7.44 46.38
N MET A 286 30.01 -7.73 46.73
CA MET A 286 31.20 -7.26 45.99
C MET A 286 31.20 -7.63 44.50
N ASN A 287 30.64 -8.79 44.17
CA ASN A 287 30.56 -9.29 42.79
C ASN A 287 29.28 -8.86 42.05
N THR A 288 28.47 -7.97 42.63
CA THR A 288 27.30 -7.39 41.98
C THR A 288 27.63 -6.03 41.37
N ILE A 289 26.91 -5.67 40.30
CA ILE A 289 27.02 -4.34 39.70
C ILE A 289 26.22 -3.36 40.57
N PHE A 290 26.93 -2.40 41.16
CA PHE A 290 26.29 -1.32 41.91
C PHE A 290 25.87 -0.19 40.98
N ILE A 291 24.59 0.18 41.05
CA ILE A 291 24.07 1.36 40.37
C ILE A 291 23.74 2.42 41.42
N LEU A 292 24.44 3.55 41.33
CA LEU A 292 24.27 4.70 42.21
C LEU A 292 23.54 5.82 41.48
N GLN A 293 22.52 6.36 42.13
CA GLN A 293 21.76 7.52 41.66
C GLN A 293 22.12 8.74 42.48
N PHE A 294 22.25 9.90 41.83
CA PHE A 294 22.40 11.17 42.51
C PHE A 294 21.10 11.59 43.20
N LYS A 295 21.19 12.04 44.45
CA LYS A 295 20.05 12.59 45.18
C LYS A 295 19.65 13.99 44.72
N LYS A 296 20.60 14.74 44.15
CA LYS A 296 20.40 16.11 43.65
C LYS A 296 20.76 16.18 42.16
N PRO A 297 20.04 16.97 41.35
CA PRO A 297 20.36 17.17 39.94
C PRO A 297 21.69 17.91 39.76
N PHE A 298 22.35 17.72 38.61
CA PHE A 298 23.60 18.39 38.26
C PHE A 298 23.48 19.92 38.26
N HIS A 299 24.55 20.61 38.69
CA HIS A 299 24.57 22.07 38.81
C HIS A 299 24.46 22.80 37.45
N ARG A 300 24.91 22.19 36.34
CA ARG A 300 24.76 22.76 34.99
C ARG A 300 23.29 23.10 34.67
N HIS A 301 22.32 22.39 35.27
CA HIS A 301 20.88 22.63 35.03
C HIS A 301 20.39 24.03 35.41
N ILE A 302 21.12 24.76 36.26
CA ILE A 302 20.62 26.01 36.86
C ILE A 302 20.59 27.19 35.87
N ILE A 303 21.30 27.10 34.73
CA ILE A 303 21.39 28.22 33.76
C ILE A 303 20.26 28.20 32.71
N ALA A 304 19.48 27.12 32.60
CA ALA A 304 18.37 27.04 31.64
C ALA A 304 17.01 27.01 32.35
N SER A 305 16.56 28.18 32.82
CA SER A 305 15.16 28.37 33.21
C SER A 305 14.27 28.40 31.96
N SER A 306 13.58 27.30 31.70
CA SER A 306 12.19 27.35 31.22
C SER A 306 11.43 26.09 31.63
N ASN A 307 10.26 26.33 32.22
CA ASN A 307 9.27 25.40 32.70
C ASN A 307 9.21 24.03 31.99
N SER A 308 9.78 23.01 32.62
CA SER A 308 9.22 21.66 32.58
C SER A 308 9.64 20.89 33.83
N GLN A 309 8.77 20.91 34.84
CA GLN A 309 8.78 19.90 35.89
C GLN A 309 8.39 18.55 35.28
N THR A 310 9.31 17.87 34.61
CA THR A 310 9.19 16.43 34.43
C THR A 310 9.93 15.77 35.58
N LYS A 311 9.15 15.31 36.57
CA LYS A 311 9.55 14.31 37.57
C LYS A 311 9.86 12.98 36.87
N ASN A 312 10.86 12.93 36.00
CA ASN A 312 11.39 11.69 35.49
C ASN A 312 12.66 11.40 36.27
N GLN A 313 12.54 10.39 37.12
CA GLN A 313 13.59 9.82 37.93
C GLN A 313 14.89 9.76 37.12
N GLN A 314 15.91 10.49 37.60
CA GLN A 314 17.24 10.53 37.02
C GLN A 314 17.93 9.19 37.29
N HIS A 315 17.49 8.16 36.59
CA HIS A 315 18.21 6.92 36.51
C HIS A 315 19.35 7.14 35.51
N ILE A 316 20.59 6.99 35.97
CA ILE A 316 21.72 6.76 35.07
C ILE A 316 21.53 5.34 34.52
N PHE A 317 20.55 5.17 33.63
CA PHE A 317 20.41 3.96 32.86
C PHE A 317 21.35 4.07 31.66
N LEU A 318 22.06 2.97 31.40
CA LEU A 318 22.81 2.63 30.18
C LEU A 318 21.92 2.59 28.91
N LYS A 319 21.04 3.58 28.75
CA LYS A 319 20.17 3.83 27.58
C LYS A 319 20.42 5.23 27.05
N ASP A 320 21.67 5.66 27.05
CA ASP A 320 22.02 7.00 26.61
C ASP A 320 21.90 7.10 25.09
N THR A 321 20.73 7.55 24.66
CA THR A 321 20.58 8.18 23.36
C THR A 321 21.21 9.57 23.43
N VAL A 322 21.58 10.14 22.28
CA VAL A 322 22.08 11.53 22.21
C VAL A 322 21.07 12.52 22.81
N LYS A 323 19.77 12.19 22.78
CA LYS A 323 18.72 12.97 23.45
C LYS A 323 18.84 12.95 24.97
N SER A 324 19.14 11.79 25.57
CA SER A 324 19.40 11.65 27.02
C SER A 324 20.54 12.57 27.48
N LEU A 325 21.63 12.60 26.70
CA LEU A 325 22.78 13.48 26.98
C LEU A 325 22.38 14.96 27.01
N LEU A 326 21.58 15.40 26.02
CA LEU A 326 21.05 16.77 25.97
C LEU A 326 20.14 17.08 27.17
N THR A 327 19.22 16.17 27.51
CA THR A 327 18.32 16.34 28.65
C THR A 327 19.08 16.43 29.97
N ASN A 328 20.12 15.63 30.13
CA ASN A 328 20.93 15.58 31.36
C ASN A 328 22.10 16.58 31.36
N GLN A 329 22.29 17.35 30.28
CA GLN A 329 23.39 18.30 30.09
C GLN A 329 24.80 17.69 30.29
N ILE A 330 24.93 16.43 29.90
CA ILE A 330 26.20 15.69 29.87
C ILE A 330 26.73 15.77 28.44
N TYR A 331 28.02 16.07 28.29
CA TYR A 331 28.64 16.13 26.97
C TYR A 331 29.35 14.82 26.64
N LEU A 332 29.54 14.54 25.36
CA LEU A 332 30.32 13.39 24.91
C LEU A 332 31.78 13.44 25.39
N ASN A 333 32.30 14.63 25.68
CA ASN A 333 33.64 14.84 26.26
C ASN A 333 33.75 14.41 27.72
N ASP A 334 32.62 14.32 28.44
CA ASP A 334 32.61 13.87 29.83
C ASP A 334 32.85 12.34 29.91
N TYR A 335 32.69 11.62 28.79
CA TYR A 335 33.04 10.20 28.64
C TYR A 335 34.43 10.04 27.99
N PRO A 336 35.39 9.38 28.68
CA PRO A 336 36.71 9.10 28.12
C PRO A 336 36.64 8.26 26.84
N LEU A 337 37.66 8.38 25.98
CA LEU A 337 37.73 7.64 24.71
C LEU A 337 37.81 6.12 24.90
N TYR A 338 38.42 5.66 25.99
CA TYR A 338 38.55 4.25 26.30
C TYR A 338 37.27 3.66 26.93
N ASP A 339 36.30 4.51 27.28
CA ASP A 339 35.04 4.06 27.87
C ASP A 339 34.10 3.53 26.76
N THR A 340 33.71 2.27 26.90
CA THR A 340 32.78 1.59 25.99
C THR A 340 31.41 2.26 25.92
N GLN A 341 31.00 2.99 26.96
CA GLN A 341 29.71 3.70 26.99
C GLN A 341 29.60 4.73 25.87
N ARG A 342 30.70 5.43 25.55
CA ARG A 342 30.78 6.38 24.44
C ARG A 342 30.47 5.71 23.09
N ASN A 343 31.00 4.51 22.87
CA ASN A 343 30.78 3.76 21.63
C ASN A 343 29.33 3.27 21.52
N VAL A 344 28.72 2.85 22.63
CA VAL A 344 27.32 2.42 22.66
C VAL A 344 26.38 3.58 22.28
N ILE A 345 26.62 4.79 22.79
CA ILE A 345 25.83 5.99 22.47
C ILE A 345 25.88 6.27 20.96
N LEU A 346 27.08 6.27 20.36
CA LEU A 346 27.27 6.52 18.93
C LEU A 346 26.63 5.41 18.07
N LEU A 347 26.77 4.15 18.48
CA LEU A 347 26.18 3.01 17.80
C LEU A 347 24.65 3.08 17.79
N ASN A 348 24.04 3.45 18.93
CA ASN A 348 22.59 3.62 19.03
C ASN A 348 22.08 4.71 18.11
N GLN A 349 22.82 5.82 17.99
CA GLN A 349 22.47 6.89 17.06
C GLN A 349 22.58 6.43 15.60
N SER A 350 23.64 5.72 15.24
CA SER A 350 23.81 5.14 13.91
C SER A 350 22.65 4.20 13.55
N ARG A 351 22.26 3.32 14.48
CA ARG A 351 21.12 2.40 14.30
C ARG A 351 19.81 3.16 14.07
N ALA A 352 19.55 4.21 14.85
CA ALA A 352 18.35 5.03 14.69
C ALA A 352 18.31 5.70 13.30
N CYS A 353 19.45 6.25 12.83
CA CYS A 353 19.56 6.83 11.50
C CYS A 353 19.32 5.80 10.39
N GLN A 354 19.92 4.61 10.50
CA GLN A 354 19.71 3.51 9.53
C GLN A 354 18.24 3.09 9.46
N GLN A 355 17.54 3.03 10.61
CA GLN A 355 16.13 2.68 10.64
C GLN A 355 15.28 3.72 9.90
N ILE A 356 15.52 5.02 10.13
CA ILE A 356 14.84 6.11 9.41
C ILE A 356 15.11 6.08 7.91
N LEU A 357 16.35 5.77 7.50
CA LEU A 357 16.70 5.64 6.09
C LEU A 357 15.95 4.47 5.44
N ASN A 358 15.92 3.31 6.11
CA ASN A 358 15.22 2.13 5.62
C ASN A 358 13.71 2.34 5.49
N THR A 359 13.09 3.09 6.41
CA THR A 359 11.65 3.41 6.27
C THR A 359 11.38 4.33 5.10
N LYS A 360 12.22 5.36 4.88
CA LYS A 360 12.11 6.23 3.71
C LYS A 360 12.30 5.45 2.41
N LEU A 361 13.29 4.55 2.34
CA LEU A 361 13.50 3.69 1.17
C LEU A 361 12.26 2.84 0.87
N LYS A 362 11.67 2.20 1.90
CA LYS A 362 10.42 1.43 1.74
C LYS A 362 9.28 2.30 1.20
N GLN A 363 9.11 3.52 1.70
CA GLN A 363 8.10 4.45 1.19
C GLN A 363 8.34 4.80 -0.29
N THR A 364 9.58 5.14 -0.66
CA THR A 364 9.91 5.48 -2.06
C THR A 364 9.66 4.31 -3.02
N VAL A 365 10.01 3.08 -2.62
CA VAL A 365 9.77 1.88 -3.42
C VAL A 365 8.27 1.64 -3.62
N ASN A 366 7.46 1.84 -2.58
CA ASN A 366 6.01 1.70 -2.68
C ASN A 366 5.39 2.75 -3.61
N ASN A 367 5.82 4.00 -3.51
CA ASN A 367 5.34 5.07 -4.41
C ASN A 367 5.70 4.79 -5.87
N LEU A 368 6.93 4.31 -6.13
CA LEU A 368 7.35 3.93 -7.48
C LEU A 368 6.50 2.79 -8.07
N LYS A 369 6.11 1.81 -7.23
CA LYS A 369 5.20 0.73 -7.66
C LYS A 369 3.82 1.26 -8.03
N GLN A 370 3.28 2.20 -7.26
CA GLN A 370 1.99 2.83 -7.58
C GLN A 370 2.05 3.59 -8.90
N ILE A 371 3.08 4.41 -9.10
CA ILE A 371 3.28 5.17 -10.35
C ILE A 371 3.44 4.21 -11.54
N ALA A 372 4.15 3.10 -11.37
CA ALA A 372 4.30 2.10 -12.44
C ALA A 372 2.95 1.48 -12.84
N HIS A 373 2.10 1.14 -11.85
CA HIS A 373 0.76 0.61 -12.10
C HIS A 373 -0.17 1.64 -12.78
N GLU A 374 -0.11 2.90 -12.34
CA GLU A 374 -0.86 3.98 -12.98
C GLU A 374 -0.42 4.19 -14.43
N LEU A 375 0.88 4.13 -14.69
CA LEU A 375 1.45 4.24 -16.03
C LEU A 375 1.00 3.09 -16.94
N GLU A 376 0.91 1.87 -16.40
CA GLU A 376 0.38 0.71 -17.14
C GLU A 376 -1.10 0.88 -17.50
N ASN A 377 -1.92 1.36 -16.56
CA ASN A 377 -3.32 1.68 -16.83
C ASN A 377 -3.49 2.77 -17.91
N VAL A 378 -2.67 3.82 -17.85
CA VAL A 378 -2.67 4.88 -18.86
C VAL A 378 -2.25 4.31 -20.21
N LYS A 379 -1.23 3.45 -20.24
CA LYS A 379 -0.77 2.78 -21.47
C LYS A 379 -1.87 1.94 -22.12
N ILE A 380 -2.61 1.15 -21.34
CA ILE A 380 -3.73 0.35 -21.85
C ILE A 380 -4.82 1.27 -22.43
N LYS A 381 -5.16 2.35 -21.74
CA LYS A 381 -6.14 3.33 -22.25
C LYS A 381 -5.68 3.99 -23.55
N THR A 382 -4.39 4.36 -23.65
CA THR A 382 -3.85 4.95 -24.88
C THR A 382 -3.80 3.94 -26.03
N ASP A 383 -3.48 2.68 -25.75
CA ASP A 383 -3.48 1.62 -26.74
C ASP A 383 -4.90 1.37 -27.28
N ASN A 384 -5.91 1.32 -26.42
CA ASN A 384 -7.32 1.18 -26.85
C ASN A 384 -7.75 2.32 -27.79
N ILE A 385 -7.46 3.58 -27.42
CA ILE A 385 -7.79 4.75 -28.26
C ILE A 385 -7.09 4.67 -29.63
N LEU A 386 -5.85 4.15 -29.69
CA LEU A 386 -5.12 4.00 -30.94
C LEU A 386 -5.79 2.97 -31.85
N TYR A 387 -6.18 1.81 -31.31
CA TYR A 387 -6.87 0.76 -32.06
C TYR A 387 -8.30 1.12 -32.47
N ASP A 388 -8.97 1.96 -31.69
CA ASP A 388 -10.32 2.46 -32.02
C ASP A 388 -10.31 3.47 -33.17
N THR A 389 -9.22 4.23 -33.32
CA THR A 389 -9.12 5.32 -34.32
C THR A 389 -8.47 4.91 -35.63
N ILE A 390 -7.63 3.88 -35.62
CA ILE A 390 -6.84 3.44 -36.75
C ILE A 390 -6.94 1.92 -36.84
N PRO A 391 -7.04 1.34 -38.06
CA PRO A 391 -7.06 -0.10 -38.18
C PRO A 391 -5.89 -0.82 -37.50
N THR A 392 -6.15 -2.00 -36.96
CA THR A 392 -5.23 -2.79 -36.13
C THR A 392 -3.87 -3.05 -36.79
N GLN A 393 -3.84 -3.38 -38.09
CA GLN A 393 -2.61 -3.61 -38.86
C GLN A 393 -1.72 -2.35 -38.94
N ILE A 394 -2.37 -1.19 -39.00
CA ILE A 394 -1.70 0.10 -39.13
C ILE A 394 -1.27 0.59 -37.75
N ALA A 395 -2.13 0.44 -36.73
CA ALA A 395 -1.83 0.77 -35.35
C ALA A 395 -0.61 0.00 -34.80
N THR A 396 -0.51 -1.30 -35.11
CA THR A 396 0.68 -2.12 -34.75
C THR A 396 1.93 -1.62 -35.46
N SER A 397 1.85 -1.35 -36.76
CA SER A 397 2.97 -0.79 -37.53
C SER A 397 3.43 0.58 -37.00
N ILE A 398 2.51 1.44 -36.55
CA ILE A 398 2.82 2.74 -35.91
C ILE A 398 3.54 2.51 -34.58
N LYS A 399 3.05 1.55 -33.77
CA LYS A 399 3.63 1.20 -32.47
C LYS A 399 5.08 0.69 -32.60
N ASP A 400 5.34 -0.09 -33.64
CA ASP A 400 6.66 -0.64 -33.96
C ASP A 400 7.56 0.34 -34.74
N LYS A 401 7.06 1.56 -35.02
CA LYS A 401 7.75 2.62 -35.79
C LYS A 401 8.18 2.18 -37.19
N LEU A 402 7.45 1.25 -37.79
CA LEU A 402 7.69 0.83 -39.16
C LEU A 402 7.14 1.90 -40.13
N PRO A 403 7.83 2.16 -41.27
CA PRO A 403 7.28 3.03 -42.30
C PRO A 403 6.04 2.38 -42.91
N ILE A 404 4.95 3.15 -43.03
CA ILE A 404 3.69 2.69 -43.59
C ILE A 404 3.50 3.35 -44.94
N GLU A 405 3.72 2.59 -46.00
CA GLU A 405 3.54 3.03 -47.37
C GLU A 405 2.07 2.98 -47.78
N ALA A 406 1.71 3.81 -48.76
CA ALA A 406 0.37 3.76 -49.36
C ALA A 406 0.19 2.44 -50.12
N LYS A 407 -0.97 1.80 -49.93
CA LYS A 407 -1.33 0.55 -50.59
C LYS A 407 -2.42 0.81 -51.63
N GLU A 408 -2.24 0.23 -52.81
CA GLU A 408 -3.27 0.21 -53.85
C GLU A 408 -4.11 -1.05 -53.71
N PHE A 409 -5.42 -0.87 -53.61
CA PHE A 409 -6.40 -1.93 -53.54
C PHE A 409 -7.11 -2.03 -54.90
N THR A 410 -7.11 -3.23 -55.48
CA THR A 410 -7.63 -3.47 -56.84
C THR A 410 -9.15 -3.33 -56.91
N GLU A 411 -9.86 -3.78 -55.88
CA GLU A 411 -11.31 -3.73 -55.78
C GLU A 411 -11.74 -3.37 -54.35
N ALA A 412 -12.44 -2.25 -54.18
CA ALA A 412 -13.04 -1.85 -52.93
C ALA A 412 -14.43 -1.26 -53.19
N SER A 413 -15.33 -1.41 -52.23
CA SER A 413 -16.66 -0.78 -52.28
C SER A 413 -16.72 0.44 -51.38
N CYS A 414 -17.13 1.57 -51.94
CA CYS A 414 -17.28 2.84 -51.25
C CYS A 414 -18.76 3.17 -51.07
N LEU A 415 -19.16 3.50 -49.85
CA LEU A 415 -20.49 3.99 -49.49
C LEU A 415 -20.36 5.39 -48.90
N ILE A 416 -21.03 6.36 -49.52
CA ILE A 416 -21.20 7.69 -48.93
C ILE A 416 -22.68 7.90 -48.67
N CYS A 417 -23.02 8.30 -47.45
CA CYS A 417 -24.36 8.70 -47.07
C CYS A 417 -24.43 10.15 -46.57
N ASP A 418 -25.58 10.77 -46.74
CA ASP A 418 -25.86 12.17 -46.42
C ASP A 418 -27.32 12.36 -45.98
N ILE A 419 -27.56 13.28 -45.05
CA ILE A 419 -28.87 13.71 -44.57
C ILE A 419 -29.34 14.93 -45.39
N PRO A 420 -30.25 14.78 -46.37
CA PRO A 420 -30.54 15.82 -47.36
C PRO A 420 -31.10 17.13 -46.78
N TYR A 421 -31.83 17.02 -45.67
CA TYR A 421 -32.52 18.13 -45.02
C TYR A 421 -31.78 18.65 -43.78
N PHE A 422 -30.48 18.34 -43.65
CA PHE A 422 -29.69 18.71 -42.48
C PHE A 422 -29.67 20.22 -42.22
N ASN A 423 -29.60 21.05 -43.26
CA ASN A 423 -29.66 22.51 -43.11
C ASN A 423 -30.96 22.99 -42.45
N ILE A 424 -32.10 22.36 -42.78
CA ILE A 424 -33.40 22.68 -42.19
C ILE A 424 -33.41 22.28 -40.71
N ILE A 425 -32.86 21.09 -40.40
CA ILE A 425 -32.74 20.60 -39.01
C ILE A 425 -31.87 21.56 -38.19
N ASN A 426 -30.72 21.99 -38.72
CA ASN A 426 -29.81 22.91 -38.04
C ASN A 426 -30.40 24.31 -37.82
N ASN A 427 -31.30 24.76 -38.70
CA ASN A 427 -32.00 26.04 -38.55
C ASN A 427 -33.14 26.00 -37.52
N ILE A 428 -33.78 24.84 -37.34
CA ILE A 428 -34.97 24.69 -36.49
C ILE A 428 -34.62 24.20 -35.07
N CYS A 429 -33.64 23.29 -34.95
CA CYS A 429 -33.27 22.68 -33.67
C CYS A 429 -32.13 23.43 -32.99
N SER A 430 -32.05 23.32 -31.66
CA SER A 430 -30.91 23.89 -30.93
C SER A 430 -29.62 23.08 -31.19
N PRO A 431 -28.42 23.71 -31.15
CA PRO A 431 -27.16 23.00 -31.39
C PRO A 431 -26.95 21.78 -30.47
N LYS A 432 -27.43 21.85 -29.22
CA LYS A 432 -27.34 20.74 -28.27
C LYS A 432 -28.18 19.54 -28.70
N GLU A 433 -29.39 19.77 -29.19
CA GLU A 433 -30.28 18.72 -29.69
C GLU A 433 -29.73 18.09 -30.97
N VAL A 434 -29.18 18.90 -31.88
CA VAL A 434 -28.54 18.40 -33.11
C VAL A 434 -27.35 17.51 -32.77
N ILE A 435 -26.49 17.92 -31.82
CA ILE A 435 -25.35 17.09 -31.39
C ILE A 435 -25.84 15.78 -30.77
N GLY A 436 -26.87 15.81 -29.91
CA GLY A 436 -27.46 14.59 -29.34
C GLY A 436 -27.96 13.64 -30.42
N LEU A 437 -28.77 14.15 -31.34
CA LEU A 437 -29.32 13.39 -32.46
C LEU A 437 -28.23 12.76 -33.35
N MET A 438 -27.19 13.53 -33.67
CA MET A 438 -26.07 13.03 -34.49
C MET A 438 -25.24 11.99 -33.73
N THR A 439 -25.08 12.13 -32.42
CA THR A 439 -24.39 11.13 -31.58
C THR A 439 -25.15 9.80 -31.63
N ASP A 440 -26.47 9.83 -31.47
CA ASP A 440 -27.30 8.62 -31.49
C ASP A 440 -27.26 7.93 -32.86
N ILE A 441 -27.37 8.70 -33.95
CA ILE A 441 -27.25 8.19 -35.31
C ILE A 441 -25.86 7.58 -35.55
N PHE A 442 -24.78 8.25 -35.16
CA PHE A 442 -23.43 7.73 -35.38
C PHE A 442 -23.14 6.48 -34.55
N ASN A 443 -23.68 6.37 -33.33
CA ASN A 443 -23.56 5.15 -32.52
C ASN A 443 -24.24 3.95 -33.19
N THR A 444 -25.42 4.17 -33.79
CA THR A 444 -26.09 3.10 -34.57
C THR A 444 -25.30 2.72 -35.83
N TYR A 445 -24.73 3.71 -36.53
CA TYR A 445 -23.88 3.45 -37.69
C TYR A 445 -22.66 2.61 -37.33
N GLU A 446 -21.95 2.98 -36.27
CA GLU A 446 -20.75 2.28 -35.83
C GLU A 446 -21.04 0.84 -35.43
N SER A 447 -22.19 0.58 -34.79
CA SER A 447 -22.64 -0.77 -34.46
C SER A 447 -22.85 -1.64 -35.71
N LEU A 448 -23.47 -1.10 -36.77
CA LEU A 448 -23.66 -1.81 -38.03
C LEU A 448 -22.37 -1.98 -38.83
N ILE A 449 -21.49 -0.99 -38.80
CA ILE A 449 -20.19 -1.03 -39.51
C ILE A 449 -19.32 -2.16 -38.97
N LEU A 450 -19.30 -2.35 -37.65
CA LEU A 450 -18.61 -3.46 -36.99
C LEU A 450 -19.16 -4.82 -37.43
N LEU A 451 -20.49 -4.95 -37.57
CA LEU A 451 -21.12 -6.21 -37.96
C LEU A 451 -20.71 -6.67 -39.37
N TYR A 452 -20.55 -5.72 -40.31
CA TYR A 452 -20.18 -6.01 -41.70
C TYR A 452 -18.68 -5.85 -41.97
N ASN A 453 -17.83 -5.81 -40.93
CA ASN A 453 -16.38 -5.63 -41.04
C ASN A 453 -15.98 -4.51 -42.02
N SER A 454 -16.72 -3.40 -42.00
CA SER A 454 -16.45 -2.23 -42.84
C SER A 454 -15.68 -1.19 -42.05
N HIS A 455 -15.00 -0.28 -42.74
CA HIS A 455 -14.18 0.75 -42.11
C HIS A 455 -14.74 2.16 -42.34
N LYS A 456 -14.86 2.93 -41.26
CA LYS A 456 -15.22 4.36 -41.30
C LYS A 456 -14.00 5.19 -41.66
N VAL A 457 -14.05 5.95 -42.75
CA VAL A 457 -12.89 6.72 -43.23
C VAL A 457 -12.92 8.15 -42.68
N VAL A 458 -13.97 8.90 -43.00
CA VAL A 458 -14.15 10.29 -42.56
C VAL A 458 -15.65 10.57 -42.44
N SER A 459 -16.03 11.34 -41.43
CA SER A 459 -17.35 11.96 -41.31
C SER A 459 -17.20 13.48 -41.31
N PHE A 460 -18.01 14.17 -42.12
CA PHE A 460 -18.06 15.63 -42.14
C PHE A 460 -19.52 16.07 -41.98
N MET A 461 -19.86 16.60 -40.79
CA MET A 461 -21.20 17.09 -40.45
C MET A 461 -22.31 16.08 -40.77
N ASP A 462 -22.99 16.24 -41.90
CA ASP A 462 -24.11 15.43 -42.40
C ASP A 462 -23.69 14.22 -43.24
N THR A 463 -22.44 14.21 -43.72
CA THR A 463 -21.92 13.20 -44.64
C THR A 463 -21.07 12.17 -43.92
N TYR A 464 -21.32 10.90 -44.18
CA TYR A 464 -20.60 9.78 -43.57
C TYR A 464 -20.03 8.85 -44.66
N PHE A 465 -18.73 8.57 -44.59
CA PHE A 465 -18.01 7.80 -45.61
C PHE A 465 -17.47 6.48 -45.05
N ILE A 466 -17.94 5.37 -45.63
CA ILE A 466 -17.63 4.00 -45.25
C ILE A 466 -17.02 3.28 -46.46
N VAL A 467 -16.01 2.44 -46.21
CA VAL A 467 -15.40 1.59 -47.23
C VAL A 467 -15.35 0.14 -46.73
N CYS A 468 -15.65 -0.79 -47.62
CA CYS A 468 -15.51 -2.22 -47.39
C CYS A 468 -14.46 -2.80 -48.36
N GLY A 469 -13.66 -3.76 -47.88
CA GLY A 469 -12.50 -4.31 -48.59
C GLY A 469 -11.19 -3.55 -48.35
N VAL A 470 -11.18 -2.59 -47.42
CA VAL A 470 -10.00 -1.82 -46.99
C VAL A 470 -10.11 -1.61 -45.48
N PRO A 471 -9.05 -1.78 -44.68
CA PRO A 471 -7.68 -2.13 -45.07
C PRO A 471 -7.45 -3.61 -45.39
N ASP A 472 -8.34 -4.49 -44.94
CA ASP A 472 -8.29 -5.91 -45.23
C ASP A 472 -9.11 -6.22 -46.48
N GLU A 473 -8.49 -6.89 -47.44
CA GLU A 473 -9.17 -7.33 -48.66
C GLU A 473 -10.24 -8.37 -48.32
N GLN A 474 -11.48 -8.08 -48.71
CA GLN A 474 -12.65 -8.92 -48.45
C GLN A 474 -13.25 -9.33 -49.79
N VAL A 475 -13.52 -10.62 -50.00
CA VAL A 475 -14.08 -11.11 -51.27
C VAL A 475 -15.51 -10.62 -51.49
N ASN A 476 -16.35 -10.59 -50.44
CA ASN A 476 -17.73 -10.12 -50.50
C ASN A 476 -17.89 -8.65 -50.08
N HIS A 477 -16.95 -7.78 -50.49
CA HIS A 477 -16.97 -6.37 -50.11
C HIS A 477 -18.22 -5.62 -50.62
N ALA A 478 -18.73 -5.97 -51.80
CA ALA A 478 -19.91 -5.34 -52.39
C ALA A 478 -21.24 -5.80 -51.79
N GLY A 479 -21.42 -7.10 -51.51
CA GLY A 479 -22.63 -7.59 -50.84
C GLY A 479 -22.75 -7.07 -49.41
N ASN A 480 -21.63 -7.07 -48.67
CA ASN A 480 -21.60 -6.55 -47.29
C ASN A 480 -21.97 -5.07 -47.22
N ILE A 481 -21.45 -4.23 -48.13
CA ILE A 481 -21.78 -2.80 -48.13
C ILE A 481 -23.23 -2.52 -48.54
N MET A 482 -23.82 -3.36 -49.41
CA MET A 482 -25.23 -3.23 -49.80
C MET A 482 -26.17 -3.62 -48.66
N ASN A 483 -25.85 -4.70 -47.93
CA ASN A 483 -26.58 -5.08 -46.72
C ASN A 483 -26.45 -3.99 -45.63
N LEU A 484 -25.24 -3.47 -45.43
CA LEU A 484 -25.00 -2.32 -44.54
C LEU A 484 -25.85 -1.11 -44.93
N ALA A 485 -25.93 -0.78 -46.23
CA ALA A 485 -26.74 0.34 -46.70
C ALA A 485 -28.24 0.17 -46.39
N LEU A 486 -28.79 -1.04 -46.56
CA LEU A 486 -30.17 -1.36 -46.19
C LEU A 486 -30.40 -1.24 -44.68
N GLY A 487 -29.46 -1.74 -43.87
CA GLY A 487 -29.51 -1.64 -42.40
C GLY A 487 -29.46 -0.19 -41.91
N LEU A 488 -28.58 0.63 -42.49
CA LEU A 488 -28.47 2.07 -42.18
C LEU A 488 -29.77 2.79 -42.50
N LEU A 489 -30.36 2.54 -43.68
CA LEU A 489 -31.62 3.17 -44.08
C LEU A 489 -32.78 2.80 -43.15
N TRP A 490 -32.79 1.57 -42.62
CA TRP A 490 -33.80 1.10 -41.66
C TRP A 490 -33.65 1.76 -40.28
N GLN A 491 -32.44 1.73 -39.70
CA GLN A 491 -32.21 2.25 -38.35
C GLN A 491 -32.43 3.77 -38.27
N VAL A 492 -32.03 4.52 -39.31
CA VAL A 492 -32.18 5.98 -39.33
C VAL A 492 -33.64 6.42 -39.26
N LYS A 493 -34.55 5.64 -39.86
CA LYS A 493 -35.99 5.94 -39.82
C LYS A 493 -36.59 5.91 -38.42
N GLN A 494 -35.94 5.24 -37.48
CA GLN A 494 -36.41 5.17 -36.09
C GLN A 494 -36.13 6.48 -35.33
N PHE A 495 -35.24 7.33 -35.84
CA PHE A 495 -34.92 8.62 -35.24
C PHE A 495 -35.82 9.73 -35.79
N TYR A 496 -36.39 10.50 -34.86
CA TYR A 496 -37.27 11.63 -35.17
C TYR A 496 -36.61 12.95 -34.79
N VAL A 497 -36.84 13.98 -35.61
CA VAL A 497 -36.36 15.35 -35.31
C VAL A 497 -37.20 15.94 -34.17
N PRO A 498 -36.60 16.39 -33.04
CA PRO A 498 -37.31 16.76 -31.81
C PRO A 498 -38.41 17.82 -31.95
N VAL A 499 -38.28 18.74 -32.93
CA VAL A 499 -39.21 19.87 -33.13
C VAL A 499 -40.25 19.61 -34.22
N ILE A 500 -39.84 18.95 -35.31
CA ILE A 500 -40.68 18.73 -36.50
C ILE A 500 -41.41 17.38 -36.40
N ASN A 501 -40.95 16.49 -35.53
CA ASN A 501 -41.42 15.12 -35.35
C ASN A 501 -41.53 14.33 -36.66
N LEU A 502 -40.58 14.55 -37.57
CA LEU A 502 -40.44 13.81 -38.81
C LEU A 502 -39.27 12.82 -38.71
N PRO A 503 -39.40 11.62 -39.31
CA PRO A 503 -38.32 10.66 -39.34
C PRO A 503 -37.19 11.15 -40.23
N ILE A 504 -35.95 10.85 -39.86
CA ILE A 504 -34.79 11.27 -40.66
C ILE A 504 -34.74 10.44 -41.95
N LEU A 505 -34.49 11.13 -43.06
CA LEU A 505 -34.27 10.50 -44.36
C LEU A 505 -32.79 10.52 -44.70
N LEU A 506 -32.27 9.37 -45.12
CA LEU A 506 -30.90 9.22 -45.58
C LEU A 506 -30.86 9.08 -47.10
N ARG A 507 -29.80 9.59 -47.72
CA ARG A 507 -29.41 9.23 -49.09
C ARG A 507 -28.14 8.45 -49.04
N ILE A 508 -28.07 7.36 -49.80
CA ILE A 508 -26.88 6.50 -49.84
C ILE A 508 -26.45 6.31 -51.29
N SER A 509 -25.16 6.36 -51.53
CA SER A 509 -24.54 6.07 -52.82
C SER A 509 -23.47 4.99 -52.68
N ILE A 510 -23.46 4.05 -53.62
CA ILE A 510 -22.53 2.91 -53.61
C ILE A 510 -21.84 2.77 -54.96
N HIS A 511 -20.52 2.73 -54.94
CA HIS A 511 -19.70 2.45 -56.11
C HIS A 511 -18.48 1.61 -55.74
N SER A 512 -18.11 0.69 -56.64
CA SER A 512 -16.97 -0.20 -56.46
C SER A 512 -15.93 0.07 -57.54
N GLY A 513 -14.66 0.03 -57.14
CA GLY A 513 -13.52 0.25 -58.02
C GLY A 513 -12.19 0.28 -57.24
N PRO A 514 -11.06 0.53 -57.93
CA PRO A 514 -9.76 0.60 -57.28
C PRO A 514 -9.63 1.84 -56.41
N VAL A 515 -8.93 1.71 -55.27
CA VAL A 515 -8.67 2.80 -54.34
C VAL A 515 -7.24 2.74 -53.81
N VAL A 516 -6.67 3.90 -53.50
CA VAL A 516 -5.38 4.00 -52.84
C VAL A 516 -5.61 4.43 -51.41
N ALA A 517 -5.14 3.66 -50.45
CA ALA A 517 -5.28 3.97 -49.03
C ALA A 517 -3.92 4.15 -48.36
N GLY A 518 -3.84 5.13 -47.46
CA GLY A 518 -2.60 5.46 -46.79
C GLY A 518 -2.80 6.39 -45.60
N ILE A 519 -1.72 6.61 -44.87
CA ILE A 519 -1.71 7.52 -43.73
C ILE A 519 -1.34 8.92 -44.19
N ILE A 520 -2.09 9.92 -43.72
CA ILE A 520 -1.77 11.33 -43.88
C ILE A 520 -1.50 11.96 -42.51
N GLY A 521 -0.39 12.68 -42.40
CA GLY A 521 -0.02 13.47 -41.22
C GLY A 521 0.93 12.75 -40.26
N SER A 522 1.85 13.50 -39.66
CA SER A 522 2.85 12.97 -38.70
C SER A 522 2.41 13.11 -37.25
N LYS A 523 1.84 14.26 -36.86
CA LYS A 523 1.34 14.52 -35.49
C LYS A 523 -0.12 14.12 -35.29
N ARG A 524 -0.94 14.28 -36.33
CA ARG A 524 -2.36 13.87 -36.35
C ARG A 524 -2.52 12.92 -37.52
N ILE A 525 -2.31 11.65 -37.21
CA ILE A 525 -2.36 10.55 -38.17
C ILE A 525 -3.82 10.31 -38.53
N ARG A 526 -4.13 10.30 -39.83
CA ARG A 526 -5.45 9.94 -40.36
C ARG A 526 -5.30 8.90 -41.45
N TYR A 527 -6.11 7.85 -41.38
CA TYR A 527 -6.22 6.90 -42.49
C TYR A 527 -7.12 7.51 -43.56
N CYS A 528 -6.57 7.70 -44.75
CA CYS A 528 -7.26 8.36 -45.86
C CYS A 528 -7.30 7.46 -47.08
N ILE A 529 -8.44 7.52 -47.79
CA ILE A 529 -8.67 6.78 -49.02
C ILE A 529 -8.86 7.79 -50.14
N LEU A 530 -8.07 7.65 -51.19
CA LEU A 530 -8.06 8.51 -52.37
C LEU A 530 -8.31 7.67 -53.62
N GLY A 531 -8.92 8.27 -54.64
CA GLY A 531 -9.14 7.63 -55.93
C GLY A 531 -10.35 8.17 -56.67
N ASN A 532 -10.43 7.87 -57.97
CA ASN A 532 -11.56 8.26 -58.80
C ASN A 532 -12.88 7.61 -58.34
N THR A 533 -12.79 6.44 -57.71
CA THR A 533 -13.91 5.73 -57.08
C THR A 533 -14.61 6.61 -56.05
N VAL A 534 -13.87 7.27 -55.16
CA VAL A 534 -14.43 8.15 -54.11
C VAL A 534 -15.17 9.34 -54.72
N ASN A 535 -14.57 9.99 -55.73
CA ASN A 535 -15.18 11.12 -56.43
C ASN A 535 -16.45 10.70 -57.17
N THR A 536 -16.41 9.54 -57.82
CA THR A 536 -17.57 8.96 -58.52
C THR A 536 -18.72 8.68 -57.55
N THR A 537 -18.44 8.07 -56.39
CA THR A 537 -19.45 7.85 -55.34
C THR A 537 -20.09 9.17 -54.90
N LYS A 538 -19.27 10.22 -54.69
CA LYS A 538 -19.75 11.54 -54.28
C LYS A 538 -20.66 12.18 -55.34
N THR A 539 -20.30 12.08 -56.62
CA THR A 539 -21.15 12.58 -57.72
C THR A 539 -22.45 11.76 -57.84
N LEU A 540 -22.42 10.45 -57.60
CA LEU A 540 -23.63 9.63 -57.58
C LEU A 540 -24.58 10.04 -56.46
N LEU A 541 -24.05 10.40 -55.29
CA LEU A 541 -24.83 10.87 -54.15
C LEU A 541 -25.63 12.13 -54.47
N SER A 542 -25.04 13.12 -55.14
CA SER A 542 -25.73 14.38 -55.46
C SER A 542 -26.94 14.16 -56.36
N HIS A 543 -26.92 13.11 -57.19
CA HIS A 543 -28.05 12.72 -58.03
C HIS A 543 -29.05 11.80 -57.32
N CYS A 544 -28.77 11.30 -56.12
CA CYS A 544 -29.67 10.39 -55.39
C CYS A 544 -30.91 11.10 -54.83
N GLU A 545 -32.06 10.41 -54.86
CA GLU A 545 -33.29 10.87 -54.22
C GLU A 545 -33.27 10.57 -52.71
N PRO A 546 -33.85 11.45 -51.85
CA PRO A 546 -34.03 11.20 -50.42
C PRO A 546 -34.72 9.87 -50.12
N GLY A 547 -34.19 9.10 -49.18
CA GLY A 547 -34.75 7.82 -48.76
C GLY A 547 -34.43 6.64 -49.68
N LYS A 548 -33.59 6.83 -50.70
CA LYS A 548 -33.18 5.77 -51.63
C LYS A 548 -31.67 5.52 -51.61
N ILE A 549 -31.30 4.35 -52.09
CA ILE A 549 -29.91 3.90 -52.23
C ILE A 549 -29.59 3.81 -53.72
N ILE A 550 -28.64 4.62 -54.20
CA ILE A 550 -28.17 4.55 -55.59
C ILE A 550 -26.92 3.68 -55.70
N VAL A 551 -26.91 2.78 -56.66
CA VAL A 551 -25.84 1.81 -56.90
C VAL A 551 -25.36 1.94 -58.35
N SER A 552 -24.04 2.06 -58.52
CA SER A 552 -23.41 2.05 -59.85
C SER A 552 -23.42 0.65 -60.49
N ASN A 553 -23.34 0.57 -61.81
CA ASN A 553 -23.20 -0.71 -62.51
C ASN A 553 -21.97 -1.52 -62.05
N ALA A 554 -20.86 -0.85 -61.73
CA ALA A 554 -19.66 -1.50 -61.22
C ALA A 554 -19.90 -2.22 -59.88
N ALA A 555 -20.61 -1.56 -58.95
CA ALA A 555 -20.96 -2.16 -57.65
C ALA A 555 -21.97 -3.31 -57.78
N LYS A 556 -22.89 -3.22 -58.75
CA LYS A 556 -23.83 -4.30 -59.05
C LYS A 556 -23.11 -5.54 -59.59
N LEU A 557 -22.17 -5.36 -60.53
CA LEU A 557 -21.39 -6.46 -61.10
C LEU A 557 -20.48 -7.12 -60.06
N SER A 558 -19.84 -6.34 -59.18
CA SER A 558 -19.00 -6.89 -58.11
C SER A 558 -19.82 -7.70 -57.09
N ALA A 559 -21.02 -7.24 -56.73
CA ALA A 559 -21.93 -8.01 -55.88
C ALA A 559 -22.39 -9.32 -56.56
N MET A 560 -22.72 -9.28 -57.84
CA MET A 560 -23.15 -10.48 -58.60
C MET A 560 -22.03 -11.50 -58.82
N LYS A 561 -20.77 -11.07 -58.80
CA LYS A 561 -19.62 -11.95 -59.07
C LYS A 561 -19.26 -12.87 -57.91
N TYR A 562 -19.48 -12.43 -56.67
CA TYR A 562 -18.97 -13.10 -55.48
C TYR A 562 -19.99 -13.34 -54.37
N SER A 563 -21.20 -12.78 -54.47
CA SER A 563 -22.24 -12.98 -53.45
C SER A 563 -23.37 -13.87 -53.98
N ASP A 564 -23.77 -14.85 -53.17
CA ASP A 564 -25.01 -15.62 -53.37
C ASP A 564 -26.27 -14.77 -53.05
N ASP A 565 -26.08 -13.54 -52.55
CA ASP A 565 -27.13 -12.60 -52.17
C ASP A 565 -27.84 -12.03 -53.41
N ASN A 566 -29.10 -12.41 -53.60
CA ASN A 566 -29.92 -11.91 -54.69
C ASN A 566 -30.52 -10.54 -54.31
N PHE A 567 -30.00 -9.47 -54.89
CA PHE A 567 -30.50 -8.11 -54.69
C PHE A 567 -31.49 -7.70 -55.79
N GLU A 568 -32.59 -7.04 -55.40
CA GLU A 568 -33.53 -6.43 -56.34
C GLU A 568 -33.12 -5.00 -56.68
N PHE A 569 -33.00 -4.72 -57.98
CA PHE A 569 -32.54 -3.44 -58.51
C PHE A 569 -33.55 -2.82 -59.47
N GLN A 570 -33.92 -1.56 -59.23
CA GLN A 570 -34.72 -0.76 -60.15
C GLN A 570 -33.83 0.12 -61.03
N ILE A 571 -34.03 0.12 -62.35
CA ILE A 571 -33.22 0.93 -63.27
C ILE A 571 -33.59 2.42 -63.11
N LYS A 572 -32.59 3.27 -62.84
CA LYS A 572 -32.76 4.73 -62.80
C LYS A 572 -32.43 5.39 -64.13
N GLY A 573 -31.35 4.94 -64.78
CA GLY A 573 -30.83 5.51 -66.03
C GLY A 573 -29.33 5.85 -65.95
N TYR A 574 -28.86 6.58 -66.96
CA TYR A 574 -27.46 7.01 -67.05
C TYR A 574 -27.25 8.34 -66.34
N ILE A 575 -26.21 8.41 -65.50
CA ILE A 575 -25.77 9.63 -64.82
C ILE A 575 -24.39 10.01 -65.35
N GLN A 576 -24.23 11.27 -65.72
CA GLN A 576 -22.96 11.83 -66.15
C GLN A 576 -22.09 12.14 -64.92
N ILE A 577 -20.94 11.47 -64.78
CA ILE A 577 -20.02 11.68 -63.65
C ILE A 577 -18.94 12.72 -63.98
N CYS A 578 -18.49 12.74 -65.25
CA CYS A 578 -17.50 13.66 -65.80
C CYS A 578 -17.86 13.99 -67.25
N ASP A 579 -17.28 15.03 -67.86
CA ASP A 579 -17.59 15.51 -69.23
C ASP A 579 -17.55 14.44 -70.34
N LYS A 580 -16.98 13.25 -70.08
CA LYS A 580 -16.87 12.13 -71.04
C LYS A 580 -17.43 10.78 -70.57
N ASN A 581 -17.81 10.61 -69.29
CA ASN A 581 -18.17 9.29 -68.74
C ASN A 581 -19.59 9.30 -68.15
N ALA A 582 -20.48 8.50 -68.73
CA ALA A 582 -21.81 8.19 -68.21
C ALA A 582 -21.82 6.78 -67.62
N THR A 583 -22.31 6.62 -66.38
CA THR A 583 -22.50 5.30 -65.77
C THR A 583 -23.97 4.95 -65.67
N CYS A 584 -24.31 3.70 -65.97
CA CYS A 584 -25.64 3.16 -65.68
C CYS A 584 -25.81 3.00 -64.17
N THR A 585 -26.96 3.43 -63.65
CA THR A 585 -27.26 3.44 -62.22
C THR A 585 -28.59 2.77 -61.90
N PHE A 586 -28.63 2.17 -60.72
CA PHE A 586 -29.75 1.39 -60.22
C PHE A 586 -30.13 1.89 -58.82
N TYR A 587 -31.40 1.79 -58.45
CA TYR A 587 -31.82 1.86 -57.06
C TYR A 587 -31.84 0.46 -56.46
N LEU A 588 -31.28 0.31 -55.26
CA LEU A 588 -31.36 -0.94 -54.49
C LEU A 588 -32.64 -0.92 -53.64
N GLU A 589 -33.51 -1.91 -53.82
CA GLU A 589 -34.80 -1.99 -53.11
C GLU A 589 -34.78 -2.98 -51.95
N LYS A 590 -34.36 -4.23 -52.19
CA LYS A 590 -34.32 -5.27 -51.16
C LYS A 590 -33.26 -6.33 -51.43
N ASN A 591 -32.88 -7.04 -50.38
CA ASN A 591 -32.19 -8.32 -50.48
C ASN A 591 -33.25 -9.44 -50.40
N LEU A 592 -33.27 -10.35 -51.37
CA LEU A 592 -34.23 -11.46 -51.44
C LEU A 592 -33.89 -12.59 -50.46
N ASN A 593 -32.64 -12.68 -50.00
CA ASN A 593 -32.17 -13.77 -49.17
C ASN A 593 -32.16 -13.44 -47.68
N LYS A 594 -32.09 -12.16 -47.30
CA LYS A 594 -31.96 -11.71 -45.91
C LYS A 594 -33.10 -10.78 -45.51
N SER A 595 -33.66 -11.00 -44.34
CA SER A 595 -34.64 -10.08 -43.73
C SER A 595 -33.95 -8.85 -43.13
N ILE A 596 -34.71 -7.77 -42.92
CA ILE A 596 -34.15 -6.54 -42.33
C ILE A 596 -33.65 -6.75 -40.89
N ASP A 597 -34.29 -7.68 -40.17
CA ASP A 597 -33.95 -8.02 -38.78
C ASP A 597 -32.64 -8.80 -38.72
N GLU A 598 -32.41 -9.73 -39.65
CA GLU A 598 -31.11 -10.40 -39.83
C GLU A 598 -30.01 -9.41 -40.25
N ILE A 599 -30.34 -8.45 -41.10
CA ILE A 599 -29.37 -7.43 -41.55
C ILE A 599 -28.93 -6.52 -40.40
N THR A 600 -29.83 -6.23 -39.46
CA THR A 600 -29.58 -5.32 -38.33
C THR A 600 -29.23 -6.05 -37.04
N ASN A 601 -29.26 -7.38 -37.04
CA ASN A 601 -28.92 -8.27 -35.93
C ASN A 601 -29.69 -7.92 -34.64
N ILE A 602 -30.95 -7.55 -34.78
CA ILE A 602 -31.85 -7.31 -33.66
C ILE A 602 -32.39 -8.68 -33.23
N GLU A 603 -32.02 -9.13 -32.03
CA GLU A 603 -32.62 -10.32 -31.42
C GLU A 603 -34.13 -10.09 -31.28
N SER A 604 -34.93 -10.77 -32.10
CA SER A 604 -36.38 -10.72 -32.02
C SER A 604 -36.84 -11.42 -30.74
N ASN A 605 -36.88 -10.70 -29.63
CA ASN A 605 -37.60 -11.13 -28.44
C ASN A 605 -39.10 -11.15 -28.77
N ASN A 606 -39.61 -12.34 -29.06
CA ASN A 606 -41.02 -12.73 -29.21
C ASN A 606 -41.81 -11.99 -30.29
N LEU A 607 -42.13 -12.67 -31.41
CA LEU A 607 -43.46 -12.74 -32.05
C LEU A 607 -43.40 -13.62 -33.33
N ASP A 608 -44.15 -14.73 -33.31
CA ASP A 608 -44.64 -15.55 -34.43
C ASP A 608 -43.74 -15.80 -35.67
N SER A 609 -43.08 -16.96 -35.64
CA SER A 609 -42.24 -17.61 -36.66
C SER A 609 -42.88 -17.93 -38.03
N ASN A 610 -43.96 -17.28 -38.48
CA ASN A 610 -44.63 -17.65 -39.76
C ASN A 610 -45.09 -16.49 -40.66
N LYS A 611 -44.61 -15.27 -40.45
CA LYS A 611 -44.67 -14.21 -41.46
C LYS A 611 -43.31 -13.53 -41.54
N ILE A 612 -42.62 -13.68 -42.67
CA ILE A 612 -41.51 -12.79 -43.04
C ILE A 612 -42.10 -11.38 -42.98
N HIS A 613 -41.82 -10.64 -41.91
CA HIS A 613 -42.27 -9.27 -41.78
C HIS A 613 -41.46 -8.48 -42.81
N ASP A 614 -42.06 -8.17 -43.96
CA ASP A 614 -41.38 -7.48 -45.05
C ASP A 614 -41.15 -6.01 -44.68
N GLY A 615 -40.19 -5.76 -43.78
CA GLY A 615 -39.79 -4.45 -43.29
C GLY A 615 -39.33 -3.54 -44.42
N TYR A 616 -38.95 -4.09 -45.57
CA TYR A 616 -38.56 -3.35 -46.77
C TYR A 616 -39.69 -2.44 -47.28
N SER A 617 -40.96 -2.80 -47.09
CA SER A 617 -42.11 -1.97 -47.46
C SER A 617 -42.14 -0.60 -46.76
N ARG A 618 -41.60 -0.51 -45.54
CA ARG A 618 -41.51 0.74 -44.77
C ARG A 618 -40.30 1.60 -45.16
N LEU A 619 -39.31 1.06 -45.88
CA LEU A 619 -38.16 1.84 -46.36
C LEU A 619 -38.57 2.90 -47.38
N ASN A 620 -39.53 2.59 -48.26
CA ASN A 620 -39.96 3.46 -49.36
C ASN A 620 -41.31 4.18 -49.11
N SER A 621 -41.53 4.71 -47.90
CA SER A 621 -42.74 5.49 -47.58
C SER A 621 -42.77 6.83 -48.35
N ILE A 622 -43.67 6.92 -49.32
CA ILE A 622 -43.94 8.16 -50.09
C ILE A 622 -44.50 9.26 -49.18
N ALA A 623 -45.13 8.89 -48.06
CA ALA A 623 -45.69 9.83 -47.09
C ALA A 623 -44.60 10.68 -46.42
N ASP A 624 -43.49 10.05 -46.02
CA ASP A 624 -42.37 10.72 -45.33
C ASP A 624 -41.72 11.76 -46.26
N ILE A 625 -41.52 11.40 -47.53
CA ILE A 625 -40.96 12.29 -48.55
C ILE A 625 -41.88 13.49 -48.78
N LYS A 626 -43.21 13.26 -48.83
CA LYS A 626 -44.19 14.34 -49.01
C LYS A 626 -44.25 15.27 -47.80
N ALA A 627 -44.11 14.73 -46.58
CA ALA A 627 -44.06 15.50 -45.35
C ALA A 627 -42.82 16.41 -45.32
N TRP A 628 -41.65 15.86 -45.66
CA TRP A 628 -40.40 16.64 -45.76
C TRP A 628 -40.45 17.71 -46.87
N ARG A 629 -41.02 17.41 -48.04
CA ARG A 629 -41.24 18.44 -49.09
C ARG A 629 -42.13 19.58 -48.61
N SER A 630 -43.15 19.27 -47.82
CA SER A 630 -44.05 20.28 -47.24
C SER A 630 -43.31 21.13 -46.20
N ALA A 631 -42.47 20.51 -45.36
CA ALA A 631 -41.62 21.20 -44.40
C ALA A 631 -40.57 22.11 -45.09
N GLU A 632 -39.94 21.64 -46.17
CA GLU A 632 -39.00 22.42 -46.97
C GLU A 632 -39.66 23.66 -47.60
N ILE A 633 -40.87 23.50 -48.17
CA ILE A 633 -41.63 24.63 -48.73
C ILE A 633 -41.97 25.65 -47.62
N ASN A 634 -42.35 25.18 -46.44
CA ASN A 634 -42.65 26.06 -45.31
C ASN A 634 -41.40 26.79 -44.80
N SER A 635 -40.26 26.10 -44.72
CA SER A 635 -38.98 26.70 -44.35
C SER A 635 -38.54 27.77 -45.36
N LYS A 636 -38.61 27.49 -46.67
CA LYS A 636 -38.32 28.49 -47.73
C LYS A 636 -39.27 29.69 -47.69
N LYS A 637 -40.55 29.46 -47.40
CA LYS A 637 -41.51 30.56 -47.18
C LYS A 637 -41.11 31.41 -45.97
N GLN A 638 -40.75 30.79 -44.86
CA GLN A 638 -40.25 31.51 -43.68
C GLN A 638 -38.99 32.30 -43.98
N GLU A 639 -38.01 31.71 -44.67
CA GLU A 639 -36.77 32.40 -45.09
C GLU A 639 -37.09 33.61 -45.98
N SER A 640 -37.99 33.47 -46.97
CA SER A 640 -38.41 34.59 -47.82
C SER A 640 -39.13 35.72 -47.04
N ILE A 641 -39.91 35.38 -46.02
CA ILE A 641 -40.56 36.35 -45.12
C ILE A 641 -39.51 37.06 -44.26
N VAL A 642 -38.52 36.33 -43.75
CA VAL A 642 -37.42 36.90 -42.98
C VAL A 642 -36.53 37.80 -43.85
N GLU A 643 -36.23 37.40 -45.08
CA GLU A 643 -35.46 38.22 -46.03
C GLU A 643 -36.20 39.49 -46.43
N THR A 644 -37.51 39.40 -46.70
CA THR A 644 -38.34 40.59 -46.96
C THR A 644 -38.41 41.50 -45.74
N LEU A 645 -38.57 40.96 -44.52
CA LEU A 645 -38.51 41.73 -43.27
C LEU A 645 -37.14 42.39 -43.06
N LYS A 646 -36.04 41.72 -43.39
CA LYS A 646 -34.68 42.29 -43.36
C LYS A 646 -34.50 43.41 -44.40
N GLN A 647 -35.04 43.24 -45.60
CA GLN A 647 -35.07 44.29 -46.62
C GLN A 647 -35.89 45.51 -46.16
N PHE A 648 -37.03 45.30 -45.48
CA PHE A 648 -37.81 46.37 -44.86
C PHE A 648 -37.07 47.04 -43.68
N GLN A 649 -36.28 46.30 -42.90
CA GLN A 649 -35.46 46.87 -41.82
C GLN A 649 -34.31 47.76 -42.32
N ILE A 650 -33.81 47.57 -43.55
CA ILE A 650 -32.81 48.46 -44.17
C ILE A 650 -33.44 49.80 -44.59
N SER A 651 -34.77 49.86 -44.77
CA SER A 651 -35.54 51.10 -44.99
C SER A 651 -36.03 51.76 -43.69
N ASN A 652 -35.24 51.72 -42.62
CA ASN A 652 -35.56 52.42 -41.37
C ASN A 652 -35.25 53.92 -41.45
N THR A 653 -35.98 54.64 -42.30
CA THR A 653 -36.45 55.99 -41.97
C THR A 653 -37.94 56.00 -42.21
N LEU A 654 -38.70 56.23 -41.12
CA LEU A 654 -40.15 56.09 -40.96
C LEU A 654 -40.58 54.68 -40.52
N THR A 655 -40.87 54.52 -39.23
CA THR A 655 -42.27 54.49 -38.76
C THR A 655 -42.43 53.87 -37.34
N SER A 656 -42.87 54.69 -36.37
CA SER A 656 -43.66 54.16 -35.24
C SER A 656 -45.09 53.78 -35.68
N SER A 657 -45.53 54.29 -36.84
CA SER A 657 -46.84 54.02 -37.44
C SER A 657 -46.99 52.58 -38.00
N ALA A 658 -45.94 51.97 -38.55
CA ALA A 658 -45.98 50.59 -39.04
C ALA A 658 -46.00 49.60 -37.87
N ILE A 659 -45.26 49.90 -36.80
CA ILE A 659 -45.29 49.14 -35.54
C ILE A 659 -46.70 49.18 -34.93
N GLN A 660 -47.36 50.35 -34.93
CA GLN A 660 -48.76 50.47 -34.48
C GLN A 660 -49.75 49.71 -35.37
N LYS A 661 -49.56 49.69 -36.70
CA LYS A 661 -50.40 48.89 -37.62
C LYS A 661 -50.19 47.39 -37.43
N ILE A 662 -48.97 46.94 -37.17
CA ILE A 662 -48.66 45.53 -36.86
C ILE A 662 -49.30 45.13 -35.51
N HIS A 663 -49.29 46.00 -34.51
CA HIS A 663 -50.00 45.78 -33.25
C HIS A 663 -51.53 45.70 -33.43
N ALA A 664 -52.11 46.54 -34.30
CA ALA A 664 -53.54 46.48 -34.65
C ALA A 664 -53.90 45.20 -35.42
N LEU A 665 -53.02 44.73 -36.31
CA LEU A 665 -53.16 43.46 -37.02
C LEU A 665 -53.03 42.25 -36.07
N LYS A 666 -52.12 42.29 -35.09
CA LYS A 666 -52.02 41.26 -34.04
C LYS A 666 -53.28 41.18 -33.18
N LYS A 667 -53.92 42.32 -32.91
CA LYS A 667 -55.17 42.38 -32.13
C LYS A 667 -56.34 41.79 -32.91
N THR A 668 -56.48 42.13 -34.19
CA THR A 668 -57.53 41.58 -35.07
C THR A 668 -57.32 40.09 -35.38
N LEU A 669 -56.07 39.61 -35.45
CA LEU A 669 -55.76 38.18 -35.58
C LEU A 669 -56.08 37.41 -34.29
N LYS A 670 -55.78 37.97 -33.10
CA LYS A 670 -56.21 37.38 -31.82
C LYS A 670 -57.74 37.30 -31.70
N GLU A 671 -58.46 38.34 -32.12
CA GLU A 671 -59.94 38.37 -32.13
C GLU A 671 -60.55 37.36 -33.12
N LYS A 672 -59.87 37.07 -34.24
CA LYS A 672 -60.29 36.02 -35.19
C LYS A 672 -59.99 34.60 -34.70
N VAL A 673 -58.89 34.39 -33.99
CA VAL A 673 -58.55 33.09 -33.37
C VAL A 673 -59.49 32.78 -32.20
N THR A 674 -59.93 33.78 -31.43
CA THR A 674 -60.92 33.57 -30.36
C THR A 674 -62.33 33.23 -30.88
N ASN A 675 -62.67 33.65 -32.11
CA ASN A 675 -63.97 33.35 -32.73
C ASN A 675 -64.00 32.05 -33.54
N SER A 676 -62.90 31.30 -33.61
CA SER A 676 -62.80 30.04 -34.36
C SER A 676 -62.25 28.88 -33.53
N ASN A 677 -62.58 28.83 -32.23
CA ASN A 677 -62.33 27.65 -31.41
C ASN A 677 -63.54 26.72 -31.41
N SER A 678 -63.50 25.73 -32.29
CA SER A 678 -63.93 24.38 -31.94
C SER A 678 -62.85 23.39 -32.37
N SER A 679 -62.32 22.68 -31.37
CA SER A 679 -61.37 21.55 -31.39
C SER A 679 -59.86 21.84 -31.30
N SER A 680 -59.26 21.20 -30.27
CA SER A 680 -57.85 21.02 -29.91
C SER A 680 -57.07 22.21 -29.34
N ALA A 681 -56.89 22.17 -28.02
CA ALA A 681 -55.91 22.95 -27.27
C ALA A 681 -54.49 22.44 -27.59
N ILE A 682 -53.62 23.31 -28.08
CA ILE A 682 -52.15 23.15 -28.04
C ILE A 682 -51.54 24.51 -27.70
N ASP A 683 -50.59 24.48 -26.78
CA ASP A 683 -50.04 25.56 -25.97
C ASP A 683 -49.53 26.80 -26.72
N SER A 684 -49.90 27.96 -26.19
CA SER A 684 -49.51 29.30 -26.64
C SER A 684 -48.29 29.87 -25.89
N ASP A 685 -47.33 29.02 -25.50
CA ASP A 685 -46.19 29.43 -24.64
C ASP A 685 -44.81 29.45 -25.35
N VAL A 686 -44.75 29.23 -26.66
CA VAL A 686 -43.47 29.21 -27.41
C VAL A 686 -43.12 30.56 -28.08
N ILE A 687 -44.01 31.57 -28.03
CA ILE A 687 -43.81 32.85 -28.75
C ILE A 687 -43.30 33.99 -27.84
N THR A 688 -43.32 33.82 -26.51
CA THR A 688 -42.87 34.86 -25.56
C THR A 688 -41.40 34.74 -25.14
N THR A 689 -40.75 33.61 -25.40
CA THR A 689 -39.37 33.34 -24.94
C THR A 689 -38.28 33.70 -25.95
N SER A 690 -38.63 33.97 -27.22
CA SER A 690 -37.67 34.28 -28.28
C SER A 690 -37.41 35.78 -28.52
N ILE A 691 -38.08 36.69 -27.80
CA ILE A 691 -37.90 38.15 -27.96
C ILE A 691 -37.19 38.81 -26.76
N ASN A 692 -37.15 38.17 -25.58
CA ASN A 692 -36.48 38.75 -24.40
C ASN A 692 -34.98 38.43 -24.28
N ASN A 693 -34.43 37.55 -25.12
CA ASN A 693 -33.01 37.17 -25.07
C ASN A 693 -32.10 37.95 -26.04
N GLU A 694 -32.62 38.92 -26.81
CA GLU A 694 -31.80 39.74 -27.72
C GLU A 694 -31.21 41.01 -27.07
N ASN A 695 -31.53 41.32 -25.81
CA ASN A 695 -31.01 42.52 -25.14
C ASN A 695 -29.81 42.30 -24.20
N THR A 696 -29.31 41.06 -24.07
CA THR A 696 -28.16 40.76 -23.20
C THR A 696 -26.94 40.19 -23.92
N SER A 697 -27.01 39.87 -25.21
CA SER A 697 -25.90 39.27 -25.98
C SER A 697 -25.04 40.25 -26.78
N THR A 698 -25.30 41.55 -26.72
CA THR A 698 -24.55 42.57 -27.50
C THR A 698 -23.27 43.10 -26.83
N LYS A 699 -22.82 42.51 -25.71
CA LYS A 699 -21.52 42.86 -25.08
C LYS A 699 -20.45 41.77 -25.12
N GLU A 700 -20.75 40.54 -25.54
CA GLU A 700 -19.76 39.45 -25.59
C GLU A 700 -19.36 39.00 -27.01
N SER A 701 -20.02 39.52 -28.05
CA SER A 701 -19.77 39.13 -29.46
C SER A 701 -18.63 39.89 -30.16
N LYS A 702 -17.69 40.50 -29.42
CA LYS A 702 -16.49 41.14 -30.01
C LYS A 702 -15.19 40.33 -29.90
N ILE A 703 -15.20 39.10 -29.37
CA ILE A 703 -13.96 38.33 -29.15
C ILE A 703 -13.81 37.09 -30.06
N CYS A 704 -14.83 36.64 -30.79
CA CYS A 704 -14.71 35.43 -31.64
C CYS A 704 -14.44 35.66 -33.14
N ASN A 705 -14.08 36.88 -33.55
CA ASN A 705 -13.53 37.13 -34.90
C ASN A 705 -12.05 37.48 -34.79
N ILE A 706 -11.22 36.48 -34.47
CA ILE A 706 -9.83 36.24 -34.92
C ILE A 706 -9.52 34.79 -34.51
N MET A 707 -9.77 33.85 -35.43
CA MET A 707 -8.97 32.63 -35.66
C MET A 707 -9.40 31.98 -36.96
#